data_AF-A0A3M1RH31-F1
#
_entry.id   AF-A0A3M1RH31-F1
#
_cell.length_a   1.000
_cell.length_b   1.000
_cell.length_c   1.000
_cell.angle_alpha   90.00
_cell.angle_beta   90.00
_cell.angle_gamma   90.00
#
_symmetry.space_group_name_H-M   'P 1'
#
loop_
_entity.id
_entity.type
_entity.pdbx_description
1 polymer ?
#
loop_
_entity_poly.entity_id
_entity_poly.type
_entity_poly.pdbx_seq_one_letter_code
_entity_poly.pdbx_strand_id
1 'polypeptide(L)'
;MAYEFLEGKAKKEKKGGAYSFLEGIEEVEKEEFARPLARKKPEAGAKTPAGQAQEKSDGEGAASAEKKDAVALDLFASAKPSVEEPASAEAPPKMGGILGKVFSGELKPAAEHRPGLLEGLSGLEKAAERGKKITGEVLEEGKGYRIIKSKEEKTLTYLVSMPEFSKEDKKQLHTIEKRAIGEIDVDPEAMLNYAEKKKVFTEKVLELITENYPDVKGTKKTWFATLIVQDMIGYGILDPLLSDDALEEVMLVATNVPVYVYHRKYGMCKTNIVFENDEEAIKIIARIARAVGRRVDASTPLLDARLKDGSRVNATVPPVSIAGPSLTIRKFKADPLTVVDIIKFGTMSLDLAAFLWLAMDGYEVRPANVLVSGGTGSGKTTTLNCLGSFIPSTSRVISIEDTAELQLPVKHWIRLETRPPNIEGKGEISMEMLLRNTLRMRPDRIIVGEVRGKEANTLLTAMNTGQSGSMGTLHANNSKETISRLVNKPMSVPIIMISALNLILMQNRFNYRGKTVRRITEITEILGVENGQAKLSNIFEWDPKTDTVKPTGAPSKVKRTLADLRGVDLKAIDREIERRKKVLKWMVDQNIHGVKEVGRLVNEYYIDPEGFLERISSGKGKEKAEPEEGKKAVKARSKRGIVDLFAEDVKDTTKEIIEKTEIAEIVRVRDEKNPVYNVAMPTFSKDDKELLRDIETKVVEKLDIDPSTMKNKEEAEKVFTEKVLEFIRSNYSFIGPAKARNFTRYVVYNLVGYGILEPLLKDEKLEEVMVIGTGRNVYVSHSEYGICRTNLVFEEDEEVERILERIAASVGRRIDKATPLLDARLMDGSRVNATIPPISIDGPTLTIRKFKADPLTVVDLINFKTLTTDIAAYLWYVTEGAGIKPGNILVAGGSGSGKTTTLNCLCSFIPDTERIITIEDTAELQLPATHWVRLETKPPNVEGEGEVDMDDLVKNTLRMRPDRVIVGEVRGPEARTLFTAMNTGHDGSMGTLHANSARETITRLTNPPMAVPYIMLPALDLIIMENKIYFQGTTLRRITEIAEVTEGTGEGEDTVTLNIVYRWNPKKDELEATGVPSVLKQKLARIQGIDVKEVNEEIEKRKKVLDYMVKKNINKIADVGSIISRYYSDTGGLLKEIGGKKGG
;
A
#
# COMPACT_ATOMS: atom_id res chain seq x y z
N MET A 1 39.25 5.59 20.21
CA MET A 1 40.09 6.38 21.16
C MET A 1 39.29 7.59 21.63
N ALA A 2 39.82 8.39 22.55
CA ALA A 2 39.01 9.22 23.45
C ALA A 2 39.36 10.72 23.39
N TYR A 3 38.42 11.52 23.92
CA TYR A 3 38.59 12.84 24.53
C TYR A 3 38.77 14.11 23.66
N GLU A 4 38.02 15.13 24.10
CA GLU A 4 38.30 16.58 24.18
C GLU A 4 39.15 17.32 23.13
N PHE A 5 38.58 18.43 22.61
CA PHE A 5 39.18 19.75 22.89
C PHE A 5 38.14 20.89 22.89
N LEU A 6 38.48 22.02 23.53
CA LEU A 6 37.61 23.18 23.76
C LEU A 6 38.14 24.47 23.10
N GLU A 7 37.22 25.43 22.90
CA GLU A 7 37.38 26.90 22.73
C GLU A 7 38.50 27.52 21.85
N GLY A 8 38.13 28.51 21.03
CA GLY A 8 39.07 29.46 20.41
C GLY A 8 38.38 30.68 19.77
N LYS A 9 38.77 31.92 20.15
CA LYS A 9 38.12 33.18 19.72
C LYS A 9 39.03 34.08 18.85
N ALA A 10 38.61 34.40 17.62
CA ALA A 10 38.92 35.64 16.87
C ALA A 10 37.94 35.73 15.67
N LYS A 11 37.15 36.77 15.36
CA LYS A 11 37.05 38.21 15.70
C LYS A 11 37.92 39.14 14.81
N LYS A 12 37.25 39.88 13.90
CA LYS A 12 37.70 41.05 13.09
C LYS A 12 38.61 40.74 11.87
N GLU A 13 38.64 41.54 10.78
CA GLU A 13 37.89 42.78 10.41
C GLU A 13 37.72 42.98 8.87
N LYS A 14 36.82 43.90 8.46
CA LYS A 14 36.83 44.88 7.31
C LYS A 14 37.76 44.62 6.09
N LYS A 15 37.44 44.99 4.83
CA LYS A 15 36.43 45.84 4.12
C LYS A 15 36.52 45.45 2.61
N GLY A 16 35.61 45.78 1.68
CA GLY A 16 34.35 46.52 1.73
C GLY A 16 34.20 47.52 0.55
N GLY A 17 33.01 47.63 -0.05
CA GLY A 17 32.65 48.64 -1.06
C GLY A 17 32.39 48.10 -2.49
N ALA A 18 31.72 48.82 -3.39
CA ALA A 18 30.94 50.06 -3.24
C ALA A 18 30.09 50.39 -4.50
N TYR A 19 29.25 51.42 -4.39
CA TYR A 19 28.55 52.21 -5.45
C TYR A 19 27.22 51.65 -6.06
N SER A 20 26.18 52.46 -6.42
CA SER A 20 25.41 53.54 -5.72
C SER A 20 24.56 54.45 -6.67
N PHE A 21 23.79 55.40 -6.08
CA PHE A 21 23.03 56.56 -6.66
C PHE A 21 21.71 56.20 -7.39
N LEU A 22 20.52 56.69 -6.99
CA LEU A 22 19.93 58.06 -6.79
C LEU A 22 19.27 58.59 -8.10
N GLU A 23 18.27 59.51 -8.13
CA GLU A 23 17.69 60.44 -7.12
C GLU A 23 16.25 60.90 -7.49
N GLY A 24 15.56 61.69 -6.65
CA GLY A 24 14.47 62.59 -7.12
C GLY A 24 13.40 63.12 -6.12
N ILE A 25 13.48 64.43 -5.80
CA ILE A 25 12.38 65.41 -5.49
C ILE A 25 11.82 65.55 -4.03
N GLU A 26 12.40 66.54 -3.30
CA GLU A 26 11.80 67.76 -2.61
C GLU A 26 10.55 67.69 -1.69
N GLU A 27 10.30 68.47 -0.62
CA GLU A 27 10.98 69.46 0.27
C GLU A 27 9.92 70.03 1.33
N VAL A 28 10.34 70.83 2.34
CA VAL A 28 9.60 71.85 3.16
C VAL A 28 8.82 71.50 4.48
N GLU A 29 9.47 71.83 5.62
CA GLU A 29 9.06 72.48 6.92
C GLU A 29 7.85 72.13 7.87
N LYS A 30 8.24 71.84 9.14
CA LYS A 30 7.84 72.45 10.47
C LYS A 30 6.65 72.02 11.37
N GLU A 31 6.93 72.17 12.68
CA GLU A 31 6.09 72.27 13.92
C GLU A 31 5.18 71.09 14.35
N GLU A 32 4.91 70.84 15.65
CA GLU A 32 5.79 70.79 16.84
C GLU A 32 5.15 69.90 17.95
N PHE A 33 5.88 69.62 19.06
CA PHE A 33 5.56 68.97 20.37
C PHE A 33 4.16 68.33 20.65
N ALA A 34 4.04 67.23 21.44
CA ALA A 34 4.67 67.06 22.76
C ALA A 34 4.84 65.60 23.28
N ARG A 35 5.59 65.49 24.39
CA ARG A 35 5.87 64.33 25.28
C ARG A 35 5.49 64.76 26.74
N PRO A 36 5.51 63.93 27.83
CA PRO A 36 6.47 62.85 28.09
C PRO A 36 6.07 61.61 28.95
N LEU A 37 7.06 60.72 29.08
CA LEU A 37 7.46 59.77 30.15
C LEU A 37 6.79 59.94 31.55
N ALA A 38 6.68 58.92 32.44
CA ALA A 38 7.79 58.12 33.00
C ALA A 38 7.37 56.81 33.75
N ARG A 39 8.26 56.25 34.61
CA ARG A 39 8.12 54.96 35.34
C ARG A 39 8.12 55.11 36.88
N LYS A 40 7.51 54.11 37.57
CA LYS A 40 7.70 53.61 38.97
C LYS A 40 6.56 53.85 40.01
N LYS A 41 6.53 52.91 40.99
CA LYS A 41 5.77 52.72 42.25
C LYS A 41 5.63 53.98 43.16
N PRO A 42 4.75 54.03 44.20
CA PRO A 42 4.20 52.88 44.98
C PRO A 42 2.73 52.92 45.47
N GLU A 43 2.36 51.84 46.19
CA GLU A 43 1.46 51.71 47.36
C GLU A 43 -0.07 52.02 47.37
N ALA A 44 -0.79 50.99 47.86
CA ALA A 44 -1.90 50.97 48.83
C ALA A 44 -3.12 51.93 48.70
N GLY A 45 -4.30 51.32 48.58
CA GLY A 45 -5.60 51.95 48.85
C GLY A 45 -6.76 50.97 48.59
N ALA A 46 -7.74 50.88 49.51
CA ALA A 46 -8.86 49.95 49.39
C ALA A 46 -10.22 50.68 49.49
N LYS A 47 -11.21 50.24 48.69
CA LYS A 47 -12.63 50.03 49.08
C LYS A 47 -13.55 49.73 47.89
N THR A 48 -14.63 49.01 48.20
CA THR A 48 -15.87 48.77 47.41
C THR A 48 -16.89 49.93 47.63
N PRO A 49 -18.16 49.94 47.14
CA PRO A 49 -18.90 48.98 46.28
C PRO A 49 -19.77 49.61 45.15
N ALA A 50 -20.58 48.74 44.50
CA ALA A 50 -22.02 48.93 44.15
C ALA A 50 -22.52 49.41 42.77
N GLY A 51 -23.46 48.62 42.21
CA GLY A 51 -24.61 49.05 41.38
C GLY A 51 -24.45 49.08 39.85
N GLN A 52 -25.51 48.88 39.04
CA GLN A 52 -26.84 48.29 39.28
C GLN A 52 -27.61 48.08 37.94
N ALA A 53 -28.50 47.06 37.86
CA ALA A 53 -29.78 47.02 37.08
C ALA A 53 -29.79 47.15 35.52
N GLN A 54 -30.78 46.65 34.73
CA GLN A 54 -31.88 45.67 34.92
C GLN A 54 -32.52 45.25 33.56
N GLU A 55 -33.11 44.03 33.50
CA GLU A 55 -34.36 43.64 32.74
C GLU A 55 -34.39 43.67 31.18
N LYS A 56 -35.23 42.95 30.42
CA LYS A 56 -36.26 41.85 30.52
C LYS A 56 -36.54 41.34 29.06
N SER A 57 -37.31 40.32 28.67
CA SER A 57 -37.96 39.07 29.20
C SER A 57 -38.46 38.27 27.96
N ASP A 58 -39.17 37.13 27.91
CA ASP A 58 -39.84 36.16 28.83
C ASP A 58 -39.40 34.72 28.40
N GLY A 59 -39.99 33.53 28.66
CA GLY A 59 -41.27 33.04 29.23
C GLY A 59 -42.32 32.69 28.14
N GLU A 60 -42.90 31.49 28.01
CA GLU A 60 -42.71 30.18 28.67
C GLU A 60 -42.52 29.06 27.58
N GLY A 61 -42.86 27.76 27.65
CA GLY A 61 -43.51 26.86 28.64
C GLY A 61 -44.04 25.56 27.95
N ALA A 62 -44.41 24.46 28.62
CA ALA A 62 -44.12 23.98 29.98
C ALA A 62 -44.46 22.45 30.11
N ALA A 63 -44.07 21.83 31.25
CA ALA A 63 -44.34 20.43 31.68
C ALA A 63 -43.68 19.27 30.87
N SER A 64 -43.19 18.17 31.45
CA SER A 64 -42.85 17.78 32.85
C SER A 64 -42.00 16.46 32.78
N ALA A 65 -41.37 15.87 33.81
CA ALA A 65 -41.20 16.21 35.24
C ALA A 65 -39.91 15.53 35.81
N GLU A 66 -39.60 15.81 37.08
CA GLU A 66 -38.88 15.03 38.13
C GLU A 66 -37.83 13.93 37.81
N LYS A 67 -36.69 13.80 38.52
CA LYS A 67 -36.04 14.67 39.54
C LYS A 67 -34.57 14.27 39.71
N LYS A 68 -33.70 15.24 40.08
CA LYS A 68 -32.32 15.03 40.56
C LYS A 68 -31.90 16.21 41.43
N ASP A 69 -31.34 15.92 42.60
CA ASP A 69 -30.71 16.83 43.57
C ASP A 69 -29.63 16.02 44.32
N ALA A 70 -28.51 16.56 44.82
CA ALA A 70 -27.78 17.82 44.61
C ALA A 70 -26.28 17.50 44.96
N VAL A 71 -25.27 18.37 45.09
CA VAL A 71 -25.08 19.84 45.16
C VAL A 71 -23.79 20.18 44.34
N ALA A 72 -23.50 21.46 44.05
CA ALA A 72 -22.37 21.88 43.22
C ALA A 72 -21.62 23.12 43.77
N LEU A 73 -20.42 23.40 43.21
CA LEU A 73 -19.60 24.64 43.31
C LEU A 73 -18.99 24.91 44.70
N ASP A 74 -17.86 25.63 44.90
CA ASP A 74 -16.78 26.15 44.03
C ASP A 74 -15.49 26.30 44.90
N LEU A 75 -14.24 26.30 44.41
CA LEU A 75 -13.45 27.40 43.79
C LEU A 75 -13.51 28.75 44.56
N PHE A 76 -12.43 29.53 44.77
CA PHE A 76 -11.04 29.50 44.27
C PHE A 76 -10.02 30.03 45.32
N ALA A 77 -8.76 30.26 44.90
CA ALA A 77 -7.56 30.59 45.71
C ALA A 77 -7.54 32.05 46.28
N SER A 78 -6.55 32.55 47.05
CA SER A 78 -5.12 32.19 47.11
C SER A 78 -4.34 32.76 48.32
N ALA A 79 -3.17 32.18 48.61
CA ALA A 79 -2.03 32.85 49.26
C ALA A 79 -0.68 32.16 48.94
N LYS A 80 0.41 32.94 48.92
CA LYS A 80 1.84 32.55 49.01
C LYS A 80 2.35 33.04 50.40
N PRO A 81 3.45 32.54 51.01
CA PRO A 81 4.75 32.11 50.45
C PRO A 81 4.89 30.56 50.51
N SER A 82 6.04 29.84 50.60
CA SER A 82 7.45 30.17 50.89
C SER A 82 8.43 29.22 50.17
N VAL A 83 9.74 29.43 50.37
CA VAL A 83 10.82 28.45 50.12
C VAL A 83 11.67 28.40 51.39
N GLU A 84 11.90 27.20 51.92
CA GLU A 84 12.99 26.87 52.86
C GLU A 84 13.57 25.50 52.48
N GLU A 85 14.86 25.32 52.74
CA GLU A 85 15.59 24.06 52.50
C GLU A 85 15.53 23.13 53.72
N PRO A 86 15.54 21.80 53.53
CA PRO A 86 16.01 20.87 54.55
C PRO A 86 17.43 20.38 54.23
N ALA A 87 18.35 20.56 55.18
CA ALA A 87 19.73 20.10 55.07
C ALA A 87 19.97 18.73 55.74
N SER A 88 21.12 18.14 55.44
CA SER A 88 21.76 16.98 56.10
C SER A 88 21.03 15.62 56.05
N ALA A 89 21.82 14.56 55.82
CA ALA A 89 21.34 13.19 55.70
C ALA A 89 21.69 12.36 56.96
N GLU A 90 20.84 11.38 57.27
CA GLU A 90 21.24 10.15 57.96
C GLU A 90 20.87 8.93 57.11
N ALA A 91 21.55 7.79 57.33
CA ALA A 91 21.63 6.72 56.36
C ALA A 91 20.50 5.67 56.44
N PRO A 92 20.02 5.12 55.31
CA PRO A 92 19.08 3.99 55.30
C PRO A 92 19.75 2.67 55.74
N PRO A 93 18.99 1.69 56.23
CA PRO A 93 19.53 0.45 56.79
C PRO A 93 20.14 -0.48 55.73
N LYS A 94 21.15 -1.26 56.15
CA LYS A 94 21.86 -2.23 55.29
C LYS A 94 20.97 -3.41 54.91
N MET A 95 20.34 -3.38 53.73
CA MET A 95 19.77 -4.57 53.09
C MET A 95 20.88 -5.51 52.58
N GLY A 96 21.34 -6.40 53.45
CA GLY A 96 22.20 -7.54 53.07
C GLY A 96 21.37 -8.67 52.46
N GLY A 97 21.22 -8.70 51.14
CA GLY A 97 20.50 -9.78 50.46
C GLY A 97 20.57 -9.73 48.92
N ILE A 98 21.28 -10.71 48.34
CA ILE A 98 21.30 -11.23 46.95
C ILE A 98 20.93 -10.30 45.77
N LEU A 99 19.77 -9.63 45.75
CA LEU A 99 19.29 -8.78 44.64
C LEU A 99 20.32 -7.73 44.19
N GLY A 100 21.11 -7.18 45.12
CA GLY A 100 22.07 -6.10 44.83
C GLY A 100 23.13 -6.40 43.76
N LYS A 101 23.34 -7.68 43.39
CA LYS A 101 24.29 -8.07 42.33
C LYS A 101 23.71 -8.10 40.92
N VAL A 102 22.40 -7.93 40.75
CA VAL A 102 21.74 -7.96 39.42
C VAL A 102 21.70 -6.57 38.77
N PHE A 103 21.77 -5.50 39.56
CA PHE A 103 21.46 -4.13 39.11
C PHE A 103 22.68 -3.21 38.92
N SER A 104 23.91 -3.66 39.17
CA SER A 104 25.10 -2.78 39.23
C SER A 104 25.85 -2.57 37.91
N GLY A 105 25.32 -3.04 36.77
CA GLY A 105 25.81 -2.71 35.42
C GLY A 105 27.17 -3.27 34.97
N GLU A 106 28.06 -3.66 35.88
CA GLU A 106 29.38 -4.20 35.53
C GLU A 106 29.34 -5.69 35.17
N LEU A 107 29.08 -5.99 33.89
CA LEU A 107 29.38 -7.30 33.30
C LEU A 107 30.55 -7.18 32.32
N LYS A 108 31.73 -7.60 32.78
CA LYS A 108 32.76 -8.14 31.88
C LYS A 108 32.20 -9.40 31.20
N PRO A 109 32.67 -9.79 30.00
CA PRO A 109 32.23 -11.00 29.31
C PRO A 109 32.72 -12.26 30.05
N ALA A 110 32.00 -12.65 31.09
CA ALA A 110 32.08 -13.95 31.72
C ALA A 110 31.19 -14.93 30.95
N ALA A 111 31.66 -16.16 30.73
CA ALA A 111 30.91 -17.18 30.00
C ALA A 111 29.53 -17.41 30.65
N GLU A 112 28.45 -17.30 29.87
CA GLU A 112 27.08 -17.39 30.36
C GLU A 112 26.83 -18.72 31.08
N HIS A 113 26.48 -18.65 32.36
CA HIS A 113 25.99 -19.82 33.09
C HIS A 113 24.54 -20.12 32.66
N ARG A 114 24.39 -20.77 31.51
CA ARG A 114 23.08 -21.19 30.98
C ARG A 114 22.35 -22.03 32.04
N PRO A 115 21.11 -21.68 32.43
CA PRO A 115 20.26 -22.63 33.15
C PRO A 115 20.05 -23.84 32.24
N GLY A 116 20.34 -25.04 32.74
CA GLY A 116 20.32 -26.24 31.91
C GLY A 116 18.92 -26.79 31.67
N LEU A 117 18.77 -27.59 30.62
CA LEU A 117 17.55 -28.31 30.21
C LEU A 117 16.81 -29.02 31.35
N LEU A 118 17.51 -29.37 32.44
CA LEU A 118 16.96 -29.90 33.70
C LEU A 118 15.86 -29.02 34.32
N GLU A 119 15.93 -27.69 34.22
CA GLU A 119 14.89 -26.79 34.75
C GLU A 119 13.59 -26.94 33.95
N GLY A 120 13.65 -26.78 32.62
CA GLY A 120 12.51 -26.94 31.71
C GLY A 120 11.93 -28.37 31.70
N LEU A 121 12.80 -29.39 31.80
CA LEU A 121 12.38 -30.78 32.05
C LEU A 121 11.54 -30.88 33.32
N SER A 122 11.95 -30.24 34.42
CA SER A 122 11.21 -30.29 35.68
C SER A 122 9.82 -29.64 35.57
N GLY A 123 9.67 -28.55 34.81
CA GLY A 123 8.38 -27.95 34.50
C GLY A 123 7.48 -28.89 33.67
N LEU A 124 8.04 -29.52 32.64
CA LEU A 124 7.33 -30.46 31.76
C LEU A 124 6.93 -31.77 32.49
N GLU A 125 7.75 -32.26 33.41
CA GLU A 125 7.40 -33.42 34.25
C GLU A 125 6.34 -33.10 35.29
N LYS A 126 6.42 -31.93 35.95
CA LYS A 126 5.34 -31.47 36.83
C LYS A 126 4.06 -31.25 36.04
N ALA A 127 4.12 -30.79 34.79
CA ALA A 127 2.96 -30.76 33.90
C ALA A 127 2.42 -32.18 33.59
N ALA A 128 3.27 -33.19 33.41
CA ALA A 128 2.84 -34.57 33.27
C ALA A 128 2.16 -35.12 34.55
N GLU A 129 2.73 -34.86 35.74
CA GLU A 129 2.14 -35.26 37.02
C GLU A 129 0.82 -34.56 37.35
N ARG A 130 0.73 -33.24 37.10
CA ARG A 130 -0.52 -32.47 37.13
C ARG A 130 -1.52 -33.13 36.18
N GLY A 131 -1.07 -33.50 34.97
CA GLY A 131 -1.84 -34.20 33.95
C GLY A 131 -2.41 -35.56 34.37
N LYS A 132 -1.64 -36.39 35.07
CA LYS A 132 -2.09 -37.70 35.61
C LYS A 132 -3.31 -37.58 36.55
N LYS A 133 -3.48 -36.42 37.21
CA LYS A 133 -4.60 -36.16 38.13
C LYS A 133 -5.87 -35.68 37.43
N ILE A 134 -5.80 -35.30 36.15
CA ILE A 134 -6.94 -34.78 35.39
C ILE A 134 -7.66 -35.94 34.70
N THR A 135 -8.88 -36.23 35.17
CA THR A 135 -9.74 -37.27 34.61
C THR A 135 -11.03 -36.67 34.05
N GLY A 136 -11.63 -37.34 33.06
CA GLY A 136 -12.81 -36.83 32.37
C GLY A 136 -13.10 -37.52 31.04
N GLU A 137 -14.06 -36.99 30.31
CA GLU A 137 -14.42 -37.43 28.96
C GLU A 137 -13.38 -36.88 27.96
N VAL A 138 -12.72 -37.76 27.19
CA VAL A 138 -11.79 -37.35 26.13
C VAL A 138 -12.60 -36.98 24.89
N LEU A 139 -12.56 -35.72 24.50
CA LEU A 139 -13.27 -35.17 23.34
C LEU A 139 -12.44 -35.24 22.04
N GLU A 140 -11.11 -35.24 22.17
CA GLU A 140 -10.16 -35.30 21.05
C GLU A 140 -8.81 -35.84 21.55
N GLU A 141 -8.09 -36.58 20.69
CA GLU A 141 -6.71 -37.01 20.91
C GLU A 141 -5.89 -36.69 19.65
N GLY A 142 -4.82 -35.93 19.85
CA GLY A 142 -3.95 -35.41 18.79
C GLY A 142 -2.50 -35.87 18.94
N LYS A 143 -1.61 -35.33 18.11
CA LYS A 143 -0.17 -35.65 18.19
C LYS A 143 0.45 -35.02 19.43
N GLY A 144 0.50 -35.77 20.52
CA GLY A 144 1.08 -35.32 21.79
C GLY A 144 0.12 -34.53 22.69
N TYR A 145 -1.20 -34.59 22.46
CA TYR A 145 -2.18 -33.98 23.34
C TYR A 145 -3.51 -34.73 23.40
N ARG A 146 -4.30 -34.48 24.46
CA ARG A 146 -5.69 -34.91 24.60
C ARG A 146 -6.54 -33.75 25.12
N ILE A 147 -7.77 -33.62 24.63
CA ILE A 147 -8.72 -32.60 25.11
C ILE A 147 -9.75 -33.28 26.00
N ILE A 148 -9.75 -32.91 27.29
CA ILE A 148 -10.49 -33.56 28.36
C ILE A 148 -11.55 -32.61 28.93
N LYS A 149 -12.78 -33.12 29.04
CA LYS A 149 -13.89 -32.47 29.72
C LYS A 149 -14.06 -33.07 31.11
N SER A 150 -13.75 -32.28 32.14
CA SER A 150 -14.00 -32.65 33.53
C SER A 150 -15.52 -32.72 33.81
N LYS A 151 -15.89 -33.41 34.89
CA LYS A 151 -17.25 -33.35 35.46
C LYS A 151 -17.44 -32.15 36.41
N GLU A 152 -16.34 -31.59 36.92
CA GLU A 152 -16.33 -30.59 38.00
C GLU A 152 -16.19 -29.15 37.45
N GLU A 153 -15.57 -28.99 36.29
CA GLU A 153 -15.33 -27.69 35.65
C GLU A 153 -15.99 -27.60 34.27
N LYS A 154 -16.50 -26.41 33.93
CA LYS A 154 -17.04 -26.10 32.60
C LYS A 154 -15.94 -25.84 31.55
N THR A 155 -14.73 -25.50 31.99
CA THR A 155 -13.58 -25.23 31.11
C THR A 155 -12.94 -26.54 30.68
N LEU A 156 -12.67 -26.69 29.38
CA LEU A 156 -11.99 -27.87 28.85
C LEU A 156 -10.50 -27.83 29.22
N THR A 157 -9.88 -29.00 29.35
CA THR A 157 -8.43 -29.13 29.56
C THR A 157 -7.76 -29.61 28.28
N TYR A 158 -6.80 -28.85 27.76
CA TYR A 158 -5.87 -29.27 26.73
C TYR A 158 -4.64 -29.89 27.41
N LEU A 159 -4.60 -31.21 27.48
CA LEU A 159 -3.58 -31.98 28.19
C LEU A 159 -2.42 -32.31 27.25
N VAL A 160 -1.29 -31.63 27.41
CA VAL A 160 -0.03 -31.96 26.72
C VAL A 160 0.53 -33.27 27.29
N SER A 161 0.82 -34.22 26.41
CA SER A 161 1.26 -35.58 26.74
C SER A 161 2.77 -35.70 26.60
N MET A 162 3.47 -35.62 27.74
CA MET A 162 4.94 -35.72 27.82
C MET A 162 5.39 -37.16 28.16
N PRO A 163 6.58 -37.59 27.70
CA PRO A 163 7.19 -38.84 28.16
C PRO A 163 7.69 -38.72 29.61
N GLU A 164 7.78 -39.85 30.31
CA GLU A 164 8.43 -39.94 31.62
C GLU A 164 9.90 -40.31 31.45
N PHE A 165 10.79 -39.63 32.20
CA PHE A 165 12.24 -39.89 32.19
C PHE A 165 12.72 -40.39 33.56
N SER A 166 13.54 -41.44 33.57
CA SER A 166 14.20 -41.88 34.80
C SER A 166 15.27 -40.87 35.26
N LYS A 167 15.77 -41.02 36.49
CA LYS A 167 16.87 -40.19 37.00
C LYS A 167 18.13 -40.30 36.15
N GLU A 168 18.42 -41.48 35.60
CA GLU A 168 19.59 -41.69 34.75
C GLU A 168 19.38 -41.11 33.34
N ASP A 169 18.15 -41.18 32.80
CA ASP A 169 17.80 -40.52 31.53
C ASP A 169 18.06 -39.01 31.59
N LYS A 170 17.68 -38.35 32.69
CA LYS A 170 17.89 -36.90 32.89
C LYS A 170 19.36 -36.53 32.95
N LYS A 171 20.16 -37.34 33.66
CA LYS A 171 21.62 -37.16 33.78
C LYS A 171 22.31 -37.38 32.43
N GLN A 172 21.90 -38.40 31.68
CA GLN A 172 22.37 -38.64 30.31
C GLN A 172 21.97 -37.49 29.36
N LEU A 173 20.71 -37.05 29.39
CA LEU A 173 20.17 -35.96 28.58
C LEU A 173 20.89 -34.63 28.85
N HIS A 174 21.13 -34.26 30.12
CA HIS A 174 21.91 -33.07 30.48
C HIS A 174 23.39 -33.15 30.04
N THR A 175 23.97 -34.36 29.99
CA THR A 175 25.33 -34.57 29.49
C THR A 175 25.40 -34.37 27.97
N ILE A 176 24.39 -34.87 27.24
CA ILE A 176 24.25 -34.68 25.79
C ILE A 176 23.97 -33.20 25.45
N GLU A 177 23.09 -32.54 26.19
CA GLU A 177 22.77 -31.11 26.07
C GLU A 177 24.03 -30.23 26.16
N LYS A 178 24.80 -30.36 27.26
CA LYS A 178 26.05 -29.60 27.45
C LYS A 178 27.05 -29.83 26.34
N ARG A 179 27.08 -31.05 25.78
CA ARG A 179 27.97 -31.41 24.67
C ARG A 179 27.48 -30.82 23.35
N ALA A 180 26.18 -30.91 23.05
CA ALA A 180 25.56 -30.27 21.89
C ALA A 180 25.74 -28.74 21.90
N ILE A 181 25.68 -28.10 23.07
CA ILE A 181 25.95 -26.67 23.25
C ILE A 181 27.41 -26.28 22.94
N GLY A 182 28.36 -27.20 23.08
CA GLY A 182 29.79 -26.95 22.83
C GLY A 182 30.34 -27.49 21.50
N GLU A 183 29.69 -28.47 20.88
CA GLU A 183 30.16 -29.13 19.64
C GLU A 183 29.33 -28.76 18.40
N ILE A 184 28.11 -28.25 18.54
CA ILE A 184 27.28 -27.82 17.39
C ILE A 184 27.57 -26.36 17.08
N ASP A 185 28.68 -26.14 16.36
CA ASP A 185 29.01 -24.84 15.76
C ASP A 185 28.13 -24.59 14.52
N VAL A 186 26.93 -24.06 14.77
CA VAL A 186 25.97 -23.62 13.75
C VAL A 186 25.44 -22.27 14.20
N ASP A 187 25.73 -21.21 13.42
CA ASP A 187 25.21 -19.87 13.70
C ASP A 187 23.66 -19.89 13.74
N PRO A 188 23.04 -19.56 14.89
CA PRO A 188 21.59 -19.50 15.00
C PRO A 188 20.97 -18.32 14.23
N GLU A 189 21.74 -17.30 13.84
CA GLU A 189 21.22 -16.06 13.24
C GLU A 189 21.27 -16.10 11.70
N ALA A 190 22.28 -16.74 11.10
CA ALA A 190 22.36 -17.05 9.66
C ALA A 190 21.16 -17.85 9.10
N MET A 191 20.35 -18.51 9.95
CA MET A 191 19.15 -19.25 9.52
C MET A 191 17.87 -18.47 9.77
N LEU A 192 17.29 -17.92 8.69
CA LEU A 192 16.09 -17.07 8.77
C LEU A 192 14.82 -17.81 9.24
N ASN A 193 14.67 -19.09 8.89
CA ASN A 193 13.45 -19.87 9.09
C ASN A 193 13.53 -20.79 10.33
N TYR A 194 12.61 -20.65 11.30
CA TYR A 194 12.59 -21.48 12.51
C TYR A 194 12.39 -22.97 12.23
N ALA A 195 11.58 -23.35 11.23
CA ALA A 195 11.35 -24.76 10.91
C ALA A 195 12.60 -25.43 10.31
N GLU A 196 13.36 -24.70 9.50
CA GLU A 196 14.61 -25.14 8.89
C GLU A 196 15.75 -25.17 9.90
N LYS A 197 15.89 -24.11 10.70
CA LYS A 197 16.79 -24.07 11.87
C LYS A 197 16.51 -25.23 12.83
N LYS A 198 15.24 -25.49 13.15
CA LYS A 198 14.81 -26.64 13.96
C LYS A 198 15.14 -27.97 13.29
N LYS A 199 15.01 -28.10 11.97
CA LYS A 199 15.43 -29.28 11.22
C LYS A 199 16.95 -29.51 11.34
N VAL A 200 17.78 -28.53 10.97
CA VAL A 200 19.25 -28.66 10.95
C VAL A 200 19.82 -28.92 12.35
N PHE A 201 19.34 -28.20 13.38
CA PHE A 201 19.73 -28.48 14.76
C PHE A 201 19.24 -29.87 15.23
N THR A 202 18.05 -30.33 14.80
CA THR A 202 17.59 -31.70 15.10
C THR A 202 18.46 -32.75 14.41
N GLU A 203 18.85 -32.53 13.16
CA GLU A 203 19.75 -33.44 12.43
C GLU A 203 21.13 -33.50 13.10
N LYS A 204 21.74 -32.36 13.45
CA LYS A 204 23.03 -32.29 14.17
C LYS A 204 22.97 -32.92 15.57
N VAL A 205 21.92 -32.68 16.36
CA VAL A 205 21.75 -33.33 17.67
C VAL A 205 21.48 -34.83 17.51
N LEU A 206 20.75 -35.27 16.48
CA LEU A 206 20.55 -36.69 16.20
C LEU A 206 21.84 -37.39 15.76
N GLU A 207 22.70 -36.75 14.96
CA GLU A 207 24.05 -37.22 14.61
C GLU A 207 24.89 -37.40 15.88
N LEU A 208 25.06 -36.34 16.68
CA LEU A 208 25.82 -36.33 17.94
C LEU A 208 25.37 -37.44 18.89
N ILE A 209 24.06 -37.68 19.04
CA ILE A 209 23.52 -38.78 19.85
C ILE A 209 23.81 -40.15 19.23
N THR A 210 23.82 -40.29 17.90
CA THR A 210 24.16 -41.56 17.22
C THR A 210 25.58 -42.00 17.52
N GLU A 211 26.52 -41.06 17.38
CA GLU A 211 27.95 -41.33 17.39
C GLU A 211 28.46 -41.50 18.82
N ASN A 212 28.01 -40.64 19.74
CA ASN A 212 28.60 -40.51 21.08
C ASN A 212 27.76 -41.19 22.18
N TYR A 213 26.49 -41.50 21.91
CA TYR A 213 25.56 -42.04 22.91
C TYR A 213 24.73 -43.20 22.34
N PRO A 214 25.37 -44.26 21.80
CA PRO A 214 24.69 -45.31 21.04
C PRO A 214 23.58 -46.05 21.82
N ASP A 215 23.60 -46.04 23.15
CA ASP A 215 22.55 -46.63 23.99
C ASP A 215 21.22 -45.85 23.96
N VAL A 216 21.25 -44.59 23.51
CA VAL A 216 20.06 -43.74 23.32
C VAL A 216 19.41 -44.08 21.97
N LYS A 217 18.56 -45.11 21.98
CA LYS A 217 17.88 -45.66 20.78
C LYS A 217 16.38 -45.35 20.75
N GLY A 218 15.76 -45.58 19.60
CA GLY A 218 14.30 -45.53 19.42
C GLY A 218 13.67 -44.17 19.75
N THR A 219 12.47 -44.18 20.33
CA THR A 219 11.71 -42.97 20.70
C THR A 219 12.42 -42.10 21.74
N LYS A 220 13.21 -42.69 22.65
CA LYS A 220 14.04 -41.95 23.62
C LYS A 220 15.00 -41.00 22.89
N LYS A 221 15.64 -41.46 21.80
CA LYS A 221 16.51 -40.64 20.95
C LYS A 221 15.79 -39.43 20.35
N THR A 222 14.62 -39.67 19.77
CA THR A 222 13.81 -38.60 19.15
C THR A 222 13.38 -37.56 20.17
N TRP A 223 12.96 -37.98 21.37
CA TRP A 223 12.61 -37.07 22.46
C TRP A 223 13.82 -36.29 23.01
N PHE A 224 14.96 -36.96 23.23
CA PHE A 224 16.19 -36.31 23.66
C PHE A 224 16.61 -35.20 22.68
N ALA A 225 16.65 -35.49 21.37
CA ALA A 225 16.96 -34.49 20.36
C ALA A 225 15.93 -33.36 20.32
N THR A 226 14.63 -33.68 20.39
CA THR A 226 13.55 -32.67 20.39
C THR A 226 13.71 -31.68 21.56
N LEU A 227 13.97 -32.18 22.77
CA LEU A 227 14.08 -31.36 23.98
C LEU A 227 15.34 -30.48 23.98
N ILE A 228 16.49 -31.03 23.58
CA ILE A 228 17.74 -30.26 23.44
C ILE A 228 17.54 -29.10 22.45
N VAL A 229 16.93 -29.36 21.29
CA VAL A 229 16.70 -28.33 20.27
C VAL A 229 15.67 -27.28 20.74
N GLN A 230 14.62 -27.69 21.46
CA GLN A 230 13.65 -26.76 22.06
C GLN A 230 14.28 -25.79 23.06
N ASP A 231 15.30 -26.22 23.82
CA ASP A 231 16.03 -25.32 24.71
C ASP A 231 17.08 -24.47 23.98
N MET A 232 17.89 -25.08 23.11
CA MET A 232 18.97 -24.39 22.39
C MET A 232 18.47 -23.25 21.49
N ILE A 233 17.31 -23.41 20.82
CA ILE A 233 16.82 -22.44 19.82
C ILE A 233 15.31 -22.14 19.89
N GLY A 234 14.54 -22.82 20.74
CA GLY A 234 13.08 -22.70 20.81
C GLY A 234 12.56 -21.84 21.97
N TYR A 235 11.32 -22.14 22.37
CA TYR A 235 10.54 -21.45 23.41
C TYR A 235 10.32 -22.31 24.67
N GLY A 236 11.18 -23.31 24.89
CA GLY A 236 11.14 -24.16 26.09
C GLY A 236 9.79 -24.86 26.28
N ILE A 237 9.19 -24.73 27.47
CA ILE A 237 7.96 -25.46 27.84
C ILE A 237 6.72 -25.07 27.01
N LEU A 238 6.78 -23.99 26.21
CA LEU A 238 5.69 -23.55 25.33
C LEU A 238 5.75 -24.18 23.91
N ASP A 239 6.87 -24.75 23.48
CA ASP A 239 7.01 -25.32 22.13
C ASP A 239 5.88 -26.34 21.78
N PRO A 240 5.45 -27.26 22.67
CA PRO A 240 4.36 -28.19 22.39
C PRO A 240 3.02 -27.52 22.06
N LEU A 241 2.78 -26.31 22.58
CA LEU A 241 1.59 -25.51 22.28
C LEU A 241 1.79 -24.71 20.99
N LEU A 242 2.96 -24.09 20.84
CA LEU A 242 3.29 -23.29 19.66
C LEU A 242 3.42 -24.13 18.38
N SER A 243 3.72 -25.43 18.49
CA SER A 243 3.78 -26.35 17.34
C SER A 243 2.45 -27.00 16.93
N ASP A 244 1.34 -26.82 17.67
CA ASP A 244 0.02 -27.31 17.24
C ASP A 244 -0.79 -26.21 16.52
N ASP A 245 -1.17 -26.46 15.27
CA ASP A 245 -1.93 -25.51 14.45
C ASP A 245 -3.43 -25.54 14.72
N ALA A 246 -3.93 -26.53 15.48
CA ALA A 246 -5.29 -26.51 16.00
C ALA A 246 -5.48 -25.45 17.12
N LEU A 247 -4.38 -24.87 17.65
CA LEU A 247 -4.40 -23.71 18.53
C LEU A 247 -4.34 -22.38 17.74
N GLU A 248 -5.06 -21.37 18.26
CA GLU A 248 -5.10 -19.99 17.74
C GLU A 248 -4.37 -19.01 18.65
N GLU A 249 -4.44 -19.20 19.97
CA GLU A 249 -3.81 -18.33 20.97
C GLU A 249 -3.23 -19.19 22.11
N VAL A 250 -2.06 -18.78 22.63
CA VAL A 250 -1.41 -19.34 23.82
C VAL A 250 -1.18 -18.20 24.81
N MET A 251 -1.65 -18.36 26.04
CA MET A 251 -1.78 -17.29 27.04
C MET A 251 -1.20 -17.71 28.39
N LEU A 252 -0.01 -17.22 28.71
CA LEU A 252 0.49 -17.13 30.08
C LEU A 252 -0.12 -15.88 30.73
N VAL A 253 -1.00 -16.07 31.71
CA VAL A 253 -1.70 -14.96 32.40
C VAL A 253 -0.85 -14.39 33.54
N ALA A 254 -0.17 -15.27 34.27
CA ALA A 254 0.64 -15.00 35.45
C ALA A 254 1.50 -16.25 35.74
N THR A 255 2.43 -16.18 36.69
CA THR A 255 3.08 -17.40 37.19
C THR A 255 2.20 -18.13 38.20
N ASN A 256 2.55 -19.39 38.47
CA ASN A 256 1.84 -20.35 39.32
C ASN A 256 0.39 -20.70 38.91
N VAL A 257 -0.13 -20.14 37.81
CA VAL A 257 -1.40 -20.52 37.18
C VAL A 257 -1.19 -21.29 35.87
N PRO A 258 -2.19 -22.08 35.40
CA PRO A 258 -2.17 -22.70 34.08
C PRO A 258 -1.95 -21.71 32.95
N VAL A 259 -1.11 -22.11 31.98
CA VAL A 259 -1.16 -21.54 30.63
C VAL A 259 -2.50 -21.92 30.02
N TYR A 260 -3.20 -20.95 29.43
CA TYR A 260 -4.45 -21.15 28.70
C TYR A 260 -4.18 -21.18 27.19
N VAL A 261 -5.04 -21.86 26.45
CA VAL A 261 -4.99 -21.90 24.98
C VAL A 261 -6.37 -21.77 24.36
N TYR A 262 -6.47 -21.11 23.21
CA TYR A 262 -7.70 -21.07 22.43
C TYR A 262 -7.61 -22.12 21.30
N HIS A 263 -8.32 -23.23 21.45
CA HIS A 263 -8.37 -24.28 20.44
C HIS A 263 -9.44 -23.96 19.39
N ARG A 264 -9.09 -23.93 18.10
CA ARG A 264 -9.95 -23.45 17.00
C ARG A 264 -11.31 -24.14 16.91
N LYS A 265 -11.40 -25.41 17.37
CA LYS A 265 -12.62 -26.23 17.41
C LYS A 265 -13.39 -26.18 18.73
N TYR A 266 -12.73 -25.90 19.86
CA TYR A 266 -13.28 -26.08 21.21
C TYR A 266 -13.29 -24.81 22.08
N GLY A 267 -12.66 -23.73 21.62
CA GLY A 267 -12.53 -22.47 22.36
C GLY A 267 -11.49 -22.54 23.48
N MET A 268 -11.75 -21.79 24.55
CA MET A 268 -10.83 -21.63 25.67
C MET A 268 -10.63 -22.94 26.45
N CYS A 269 -9.38 -23.38 26.53
CA CYS A 269 -8.95 -24.55 27.29
C CYS A 269 -7.84 -24.16 28.29
N LYS A 270 -7.85 -24.71 29.50
CA LYS A 270 -6.69 -24.67 30.40
C LYS A 270 -5.70 -25.76 30.02
N THR A 271 -4.40 -25.56 30.23
CA THR A 271 -3.40 -26.64 30.03
C THR A 271 -2.90 -27.21 31.36
N ASN A 272 -2.07 -28.25 31.27
CA ASN A 272 -1.27 -28.75 32.38
C ASN A 272 0.08 -28.02 32.58
N ILE A 273 0.45 -27.11 31.67
CA ILE A 273 1.71 -26.34 31.73
C ILE A 273 1.53 -25.15 32.68
N VAL A 274 2.49 -24.97 33.60
CA VAL A 274 2.54 -23.90 34.60
C VAL A 274 3.99 -23.45 34.77
N PHE A 275 4.24 -22.15 34.72
CA PHE A 275 5.51 -21.55 35.14
C PHE A 275 5.50 -21.36 36.65
N GLU A 276 6.49 -21.90 37.37
CA GLU A 276 6.51 -21.83 38.85
C GLU A 276 7.24 -20.59 39.39
N ASN A 277 8.04 -19.92 38.55
CA ASN A 277 8.82 -18.74 38.90
C ASN A 277 8.80 -17.70 37.76
N ASP A 278 8.97 -16.43 38.13
CA ASP A 278 8.96 -15.30 37.19
C ASP A 278 10.18 -15.29 36.27
N GLU A 279 11.33 -15.80 36.72
CA GLU A 279 12.55 -15.78 35.92
C GLU A 279 12.43 -16.60 34.63
N GLU A 280 11.85 -17.79 34.69
CA GLU A 280 11.65 -18.66 33.52
C GLU A 280 10.78 -17.97 32.45
N ALA A 281 9.68 -17.33 32.88
CA ALA A 281 8.82 -16.55 31.99
C ALA A 281 9.55 -15.32 31.43
N ILE A 282 10.28 -14.56 32.26
CA ILE A 282 11.07 -13.40 31.82
C ILE A 282 12.18 -13.82 30.84
N LYS A 283 12.86 -14.96 31.07
CA LYS A 283 13.89 -15.51 30.17
C LYS A 283 13.31 -15.79 28.78
N ILE A 284 12.10 -16.35 28.68
CA ILE A 284 11.40 -16.56 27.39
C ILE A 284 10.98 -15.24 26.76
N ILE A 285 10.37 -14.32 27.52
CA ILE A 285 9.93 -13.00 27.01
C ILE A 285 11.13 -12.20 26.48
N ALA A 286 12.26 -12.20 27.19
CA ALA A 286 13.50 -11.54 26.78
C ALA A 286 14.16 -12.23 25.57
N ARG A 287 14.09 -13.56 25.46
CA ARG A 287 14.54 -14.33 24.28
C ARG A 287 13.72 -13.95 23.04
N ILE A 288 12.40 -13.87 23.19
CA ILE A 288 11.48 -13.39 22.13
C ILE A 288 11.83 -11.95 21.75
N ALA A 289 11.94 -11.05 22.73
CA ALA A 289 12.25 -9.64 22.48
C ALA A 289 13.55 -9.46 21.69
N ARG A 290 14.63 -10.13 22.10
CA ARG A 290 15.93 -10.10 21.42
C ARG A 290 15.82 -10.59 19.98
N ALA A 291 15.11 -11.70 19.74
CA ALA A 291 14.91 -12.27 18.41
C ALA A 291 14.08 -11.39 17.45
N VAL A 292 13.41 -10.35 17.97
CA VAL A 292 12.67 -9.33 17.18
C VAL A 292 13.32 -7.93 17.26
N GLY A 293 14.57 -7.83 17.74
CA GLY A 293 15.29 -6.56 17.84
C GLY A 293 14.76 -5.60 18.92
N ARG A 294 14.01 -6.09 19.91
CA ARG A 294 13.45 -5.31 21.03
C ARG A 294 14.09 -5.71 22.37
N ARG A 295 13.86 -4.88 23.39
CA ARG A 295 14.28 -5.10 24.78
C ARG A 295 13.05 -5.05 25.69
N VAL A 296 13.03 -5.92 26.70
CA VAL A 296 11.97 -5.99 27.72
C VAL A 296 12.62 -6.23 29.08
N ASP A 297 12.35 -5.36 30.04
CA ASP A 297 12.79 -5.44 31.43
C ASP A 297 11.97 -4.48 32.31
N ALA A 298 12.32 -4.31 33.59
CA ALA A 298 11.59 -3.43 34.49
C ALA A 298 11.54 -1.93 34.07
N SER A 299 12.44 -1.47 33.20
CA SER A 299 12.45 -0.11 32.62
C SER A 299 11.64 -0.01 31.33
N THR A 300 11.58 -1.10 30.55
CA THR A 300 10.73 -1.22 29.35
C THR A 300 9.81 -2.45 29.50
N PRO A 301 8.78 -2.39 30.35
CA PRO A 301 8.11 -3.60 30.85
C PRO A 301 6.96 -4.11 29.95
N LEU A 302 6.85 -3.57 28.73
CA LEU A 302 5.82 -3.89 27.75
C LEU A 302 6.47 -4.38 26.45
N LEU A 303 5.97 -5.49 25.92
CA LEU A 303 6.29 -6.00 24.59
C LEU A 303 5.02 -6.02 23.74
N ASP A 304 5.10 -5.45 22.54
CA ASP A 304 4.22 -5.77 21.42
C ASP A 304 5.13 -6.00 20.21
N ALA A 305 4.97 -7.15 19.58
CA ALA A 305 5.97 -7.74 18.70
C ALA A 305 5.37 -8.75 17.72
N ARG A 306 6.16 -9.11 16.72
CA ARG A 306 5.82 -10.13 15.73
C ARG A 306 6.99 -11.08 15.55
N LEU A 307 6.72 -12.38 15.62
CA LEU A 307 7.70 -13.45 15.39
C LEU A 307 7.91 -13.70 13.89
N LYS A 308 9.03 -14.33 13.52
CA LYS A 308 9.38 -14.64 12.12
C LYS A 308 8.40 -15.58 11.40
N ASP A 309 7.55 -16.31 12.13
CA ASP A 309 6.45 -17.13 11.58
C ASP A 309 5.18 -16.30 11.26
N GLY A 310 5.21 -15.00 11.56
CA GLY A 310 4.08 -14.07 11.41
C GLY A 310 3.21 -13.92 12.65
N SER A 311 3.40 -14.74 13.71
CA SER A 311 2.58 -14.73 14.92
C SER A 311 2.81 -13.47 15.76
N ARG A 312 1.74 -12.89 16.33
CA ARG A 312 1.85 -11.70 17.18
C ARG A 312 2.09 -12.09 18.63
N VAL A 313 2.97 -11.36 19.29
CA VAL A 313 3.30 -11.52 20.71
C VAL A 313 3.03 -10.21 21.45
N ASN A 314 2.21 -10.28 22.49
CA ASN A 314 2.13 -9.26 23.52
C ASN A 314 2.63 -9.85 24.85
N ALA A 315 3.44 -9.11 25.61
CA ALA A 315 3.92 -9.56 26.91
C ALA A 315 4.10 -8.40 27.89
N THR A 316 3.99 -8.70 29.18
CA THR A 316 4.18 -7.74 30.27
C THR A 316 5.06 -8.35 31.35
N VAL A 317 5.97 -7.57 31.93
CA VAL A 317 6.81 -7.98 33.07
C VAL A 317 6.58 -7.03 34.26
N PRO A 318 6.97 -7.41 35.49
CA PRO A 318 6.98 -6.48 36.62
C PRO A 318 7.82 -5.23 36.29
N PRO A 319 7.42 -4.03 36.73
CA PRO A 319 6.39 -3.76 37.74
C PRO A 319 4.95 -3.62 37.20
N VAL A 320 4.71 -3.48 35.90
CA VAL A 320 3.33 -3.28 35.36
C VAL A 320 2.50 -4.57 35.42
N SER A 321 3.16 -5.72 35.37
CA SER A 321 2.55 -7.05 35.52
C SER A 321 2.53 -7.46 37.00
N ILE A 322 1.49 -7.03 37.73
CA ILE A 322 1.41 -7.16 39.20
C ILE A 322 1.42 -8.62 39.68
N ALA A 323 0.80 -9.54 38.94
CA ALA A 323 0.71 -10.97 39.28
C ALA A 323 1.90 -11.79 38.74
N GLY A 324 3.04 -11.16 38.51
CA GLY A 324 4.16 -11.73 37.74
C GLY A 324 3.95 -11.57 36.22
N PRO A 325 4.88 -12.07 35.40
CA PRO A 325 4.88 -11.90 33.94
C PRO A 325 3.64 -12.49 33.23
N SER A 326 3.19 -11.81 32.19
CA SER A 326 2.20 -12.33 31.23
C SER A 326 2.78 -12.36 29.81
N LEU A 327 2.28 -13.30 28.99
CA LEU A 327 2.71 -13.52 27.60
C LEU A 327 1.55 -14.13 26.81
N THR A 328 1.04 -13.39 25.82
CA THR A 328 0.03 -13.87 24.86
C THR A 328 0.64 -13.96 23.47
N ILE A 329 0.64 -15.16 22.90
CA ILE A 329 1.08 -15.45 21.53
C ILE A 329 -0.13 -15.85 20.70
N ARG A 330 -0.49 -15.01 19.72
CA ARG A 330 -1.58 -15.24 18.78
C ARG A 330 -1.02 -15.83 17.49
N LYS A 331 -1.26 -17.13 17.28
CA LYS A 331 -0.68 -17.94 16.21
C LYS A 331 -1.20 -17.56 14.83
N PHE A 332 -0.28 -17.24 13.94
CA PHE A 332 -0.53 -17.16 12.50
C PHE A 332 -0.97 -18.55 11.97
N LYS A 333 -1.96 -18.61 11.07
CA LYS A 333 -2.43 -19.88 10.47
C LYS A 333 -1.65 -20.12 9.17
N ALA A 334 -0.95 -21.26 9.06
CA ALA A 334 -0.02 -21.56 7.96
C ALA A 334 -0.67 -21.66 6.55
N ASP A 335 -1.97 -21.88 6.49
CA ASP A 335 -2.83 -21.75 5.29
C ASP A 335 -4.11 -21.07 5.78
N PRO A 336 -4.60 -19.96 5.19
CA PRO A 336 -5.75 -19.22 5.72
C PRO A 336 -7.08 -20.00 5.55
N LEU A 337 -8.23 -19.35 5.75
CA LEU A 337 -9.50 -19.89 5.26
C LEU A 337 -9.80 -19.26 3.89
N THR A 338 -10.36 -20.06 2.99
CA THR A 338 -10.68 -19.68 1.61
C THR A 338 -12.17 -19.44 1.41
N VAL A 339 -12.55 -18.97 0.21
CA VAL A 339 -13.96 -18.83 -0.17
C VAL A 339 -14.72 -20.17 -0.07
N VAL A 340 -14.05 -21.30 -0.34
CA VAL A 340 -14.65 -22.64 -0.24
C VAL A 340 -14.98 -23.02 1.20
N ASP A 341 -14.09 -22.72 2.16
CA ASP A 341 -14.35 -22.91 3.58
C ASP A 341 -15.57 -22.12 4.05
N ILE A 342 -15.61 -20.82 3.75
CA ILE A 342 -16.67 -19.93 4.26
C ILE A 342 -18.02 -20.18 3.58
N ILE A 343 -18.05 -20.73 2.36
CA ILE A 343 -19.27 -21.30 1.76
C ILE A 343 -19.72 -22.53 2.55
N LYS A 344 -18.81 -23.50 2.80
CA LYS A 344 -19.13 -24.74 3.53
C LYS A 344 -19.59 -24.50 4.97
N PHE A 345 -19.11 -23.44 5.62
CA PHE A 345 -19.56 -23.05 6.96
C PHE A 345 -20.92 -22.33 6.98
N GLY A 346 -21.50 -21.99 5.82
CA GLY A 346 -22.73 -21.20 5.71
C GLY A 346 -22.54 -19.69 5.92
N THR A 347 -21.30 -19.21 5.99
CA THR A 347 -20.95 -17.79 6.20
C THR A 347 -21.29 -16.95 4.97
N MET A 348 -21.24 -17.56 3.78
CA MET A 348 -21.49 -16.96 2.46
C MET A 348 -22.26 -17.98 1.60
N SER A 349 -23.21 -17.54 0.77
CA SER A 349 -23.87 -18.41 -0.22
C SER A 349 -23.12 -18.45 -1.55
N LEU A 350 -23.37 -19.47 -2.38
CA LEU A 350 -22.77 -19.58 -3.72
C LEU A 350 -23.14 -18.38 -4.62
N ASP A 351 -24.38 -17.89 -4.54
CA ASP A 351 -24.85 -16.71 -5.25
C ASP A 351 -24.10 -15.44 -4.84
N LEU A 352 -23.90 -15.26 -3.52
CA LEU A 352 -23.13 -14.14 -2.99
C LEU A 352 -21.66 -14.25 -3.36
N ALA A 353 -21.06 -15.44 -3.27
CA ALA A 353 -19.67 -15.66 -3.64
C ALA A 353 -19.40 -15.37 -5.12
N ALA A 354 -20.30 -15.77 -6.01
CA ALA A 354 -20.20 -15.50 -7.44
C ALA A 354 -20.43 -14.01 -7.79
N PHE A 355 -21.36 -13.33 -7.12
CA PHE A 355 -21.51 -11.88 -7.22
C PHE A 355 -20.27 -11.12 -6.71
N LEU A 356 -19.72 -11.52 -5.56
CA LEU A 356 -18.52 -10.90 -5.01
C LEU A 356 -17.29 -11.15 -5.88
N TRP A 357 -17.16 -12.32 -6.52
CA TRP A 357 -16.13 -12.56 -7.52
C TRP A 357 -16.22 -11.54 -8.68
N LEU A 358 -17.42 -11.33 -9.24
CA LEU A 358 -17.66 -10.32 -10.29
C LEU A 358 -17.39 -8.89 -9.81
N ALA A 359 -17.72 -8.57 -8.56
CA ALA A 359 -17.41 -7.27 -7.97
C ALA A 359 -15.89 -7.10 -7.74
N MET A 360 -15.16 -8.16 -7.38
CA MET A 360 -13.73 -8.08 -7.06
C MET A 360 -12.86 -7.94 -8.30
N ASP A 361 -13.10 -8.70 -9.38
CA ASP A 361 -12.38 -8.52 -10.64
C ASP A 361 -12.90 -7.32 -11.44
N GLY A 362 -14.16 -6.93 -11.20
CA GLY A 362 -14.81 -5.85 -11.92
C GLY A 362 -15.15 -6.20 -13.36
N TYR A 363 -15.35 -7.49 -13.66
CA TYR A 363 -15.59 -8.05 -14.99
C TYR A 363 -14.71 -7.47 -16.10
N GLU A 364 -13.41 -7.31 -15.81
CA GLU A 364 -12.45 -6.64 -16.71
C GLU A 364 -12.95 -5.27 -17.22
N VAL A 365 -13.52 -4.42 -16.35
CA VAL A 365 -13.73 -2.99 -16.62
C VAL A 365 -13.47 -2.14 -15.38
N ARG A 366 -14.09 -2.46 -14.24
CA ARG A 366 -13.99 -1.64 -13.02
C ARG A 366 -14.27 -2.45 -11.74
N PRO A 367 -13.24 -2.79 -10.95
CA PRO A 367 -13.44 -3.51 -9.68
C PRO A 367 -14.07 -2.62 -8.61
N ALA A 368 -14.87 -3.24 -7.74
CA ALA A 368 -15.64 -2.57 -6.70
C ALA A 368 -14.80 -2.30 -5.45
N ASN A 369 -14.90 -1.09 -4.89
CA ASN A 369 -14.33 -0.73 -3.60
C ASN A 369 -15.16 -1.32 -2.45
N VAL A 370 -14.52 -1.95 -1.46
CA VAL A 370 -15.22 -2.73 -0.41
C VAL A 370 -14.71 -2.48 1.00
N LEU A 371 -15.63 -2.31 1.95
CA LEU A 371 -15.33 -2.41 3.39
C LEU A 371 -16.02 -3.63 3.99
N VAL A 372 -15.22 -4.51 4.61
CA VAL A 372 -15.74 -5.57 5.48
C VAL A 372 -15.88 -5.00 6.88
N SER A 373 -17.10 -4.87 7.39
CA SER A 373 -17.34 -4.35 8.73
C SER A 373 -17.97 -5.38 9.67
N GLY A 374 -17.84 -5.18 10.97
CA GLY A 374 -18.18 -6.17 12.00
C GLY A 374 -17.41 -6.04 13.31
N GLY A 375 -17.91 -6.69 14.35
CA GLY A 375 -17.28 -6.70 15.68
C GLY A 375 -15.92 -7.39 15.73
N THR A 376 -15.17 -7.21 16.82
CA THR A 376 -13.91 -7.90 17.08
C THR A 376 -14.08 -9.43 17.09
N GLY A 377 -13.17 -10.17 16.45
CA GLY A 377 -13.22 -11.64 16.34
C GLY A 377 -14.32 -12.20 15.43
N SER A 378 -15.05 -11.35 14.69
CA SER A 378 -16.11 -11.75 13.76
C SER A 378 -15.63 -12.48 12.50
N GLY A 379 -14.36 -12.30 12.11
CA GLY A 379 -13.81 -12.84 10.87
C GLY A 379 -13.67 -11.82 9.73
N LYS A 380 -13.54 -10.52 10.05
CA LYS A 380 -13.35 -9.46 9.03
C LYS A 380 -12.16 -9.74 8.11
N THR A 381 -10.95 -9.87 8.65
CA THR A 381 -9.74 -10.15 7.88
C THR A 381 -9.82 -11.47 7.12
N THR A 382 -10.45 -12.49 7.71
CA THR A 382 -10.72 -13.77 7.03
C THR A 382 -11.56 -13.58 5.76
N THR A 383 -12.60 -12.76 5.84
CA THR A 383 -13.50 -12.45 4.71
C THR A 383 -12.76 -11.62 3.65
N LEU A 384 -11.96 -10.64 4.09
CA LEU A 384 -11.11 -9.83 3.21
C LEU A 384 -10.08 -10.70 2.45
N ASN A 385 -9.48 -11.68 3.12
CA ASN A 385 -8.54 -12.62 2.50
C ASN A 385 -9.22 -13.54 1.46
N CYS A 386 -10.47 -13.93 1.72
CA CYS A 386 -11.29 -14.68 0.75
C CYS A 386 -11.58 -13.82 -0.50
N LEU A 387 -11.96 -12.55 -0.35
CA LEU A 387 -12.13 -11.62 -1.47
C LEU A 387 -10.84 -11.41 -2.25
N GLY A 388 -9.71 -11.31 -1.55
CA GLY A 388 -8.39 -11.17 -2.16
C GLY A 388 -7.98 -12.36 -3.04
N SER A 389 -8.63 -13.52 -2.90
CA SER A 389 -8.46 -14.67 -3.80
C SER A 389 -9.13 -14.49 -5.17
N PHE A 390 -9.96 -13.45 -5.34
CA PHE A 390 -10.57 -13.04 -6.60
C PHE A 390 -9.86 -11.84 -7.27
N ILE A 391 -8.69 -11.44 -6.78
CA ILE A 391 -7.90 -10.40 -7.45
C ILE A 391 -7.20 -11.02 -8.68
N PRO A 392 -7.31 -10.43 -9.88
CA PRO A 392 -6.56 -10.89 -11.05
C PRO A 392 -5.06 -10.86 -10.80
N SER A 393 -4.35 -11.90 -11.24
CA SER A 393 -2.89 -12.06 -11.06
C SER A 393 -2.05 -10.93 -11.66
N THR A 394 -2.62 -10.17 -12.60
CA THR A 394 -2.05 -9.00 -13.27
C THR A 394 -2.17 -7.70 -12.47
N SER A 395 -2.99 -7.65 -11.41
CA SER A 395 -3.15 -6.46 -10.56
C SER A 395 -1.95 -6.29 -9.61
N ARG A 396 -1.39 -5.08 -9.55
CA ARG A 396 -0.45 -4.67 -8.50
C ARG A 396 -1.19 -4.42 -7.19
N VAL A 397 -0.94 -5.24 -6.18
CA VAL A 397 -1.56 -5.15 -4.84
C VAL A 397 -0.57 -4.60 -3.83
N ILE A 398 -1.00 -3.64 -3.00
CA ILE A 398 -0.24 -3.20 -1.84
C ILE A 398 -1.14 -3.33 -0.59
N SER A 399 -0.72 -4.14 0.39
CA SER A 399 -1.42 -4.24 1.68
C SER A 399 -0.71 -3.44 2.77
N ILE A 400 -1.48 -2.82 3.66
CA ILE A 400 -1.00 -1.97 4.76
C ILE A 400 -1.72 -2.39 6.04
N GLU A 401 -0.96 -2.84 7.04
CA GLU A 401 -1.50 -3.52 8.21
C GLU A 401 -0.75 -3.12 9.50
N ASP A 402 -1.46 -2.98 10.64
CA ASP A 402 -0.81 -2.78 11.97
C ASP A 402 0.02 -4.00 12.38
N THR A 403 -0.41 -5.17 11.93
CA THR A 403 0.29 -6.45 12.00
C THR A 403 -0.23 -7.28 10.84
N ALA A 404 0.62 -7.75 9.92
CA ALA A 404 0.14 -8.28 8.65
C ALA A 404 -0.49 -9.68 8.78
N GLU A 405 -1.82 -9.74 8.84
CA GLU A 405 -2.63 -10.96 8.91
C GLU A 405 -2.90 -11.57 7.52
N LEU A 406 -2.82 -10.78 6.44
CA LEU A 406 -3.21 -11.21 5.10
C LEU A 406 -2.23 -12.21 4.46
N GLN A 407 -2.79 -13.09 3.63
CA GLN A 407 -2.16 -14.16 2.86
C GLN A 407 -2.87 -14.32 1.52
N LEU A 408 -2.46 -13.53 0.53
CA LEU A 408 -3.14 -13.40 -0.76
C LEU A 408 -2.46 -14.25 -1.84
N PRO A 409 -3.19 -14.93 -2.73
CA PRO A 409 -2.60 -15.76 -3.80
C PRO A 409 -2.22 -14.95 -5.06
N VAL A 410 -1.73 -13.73 -4.88
CA VAL A 410 -1.28 -12.82 -5.96
C VAL A 410 0.24 -12.74 -6.02
N LYS A 411 0.80 -12.71 -7.24
CA LYS A 411 2.26 -12.66 -7.48
C LYS A 411 2.86 -11.26 -7.33
N HIS A 412 2.12 -10.22 -7.75
CA HIS A 412 2.58 -8.83 -7.71
C HIS A 412 2.05 -8.11 -6.46
N TRP A 413 2.62 -8.46 -5.30
CA TRP A 413 2.14 -8.00 -4.00
C TRP A 413 3.30 -7.40 -3.17
N ILE A 414 3.07 -6.19 -2.62
CA ILE A 414 3.93 -5.57 -1.60
C ILE A 414 3.16 -5.57 -0.26
N ARG A 415 3.86 -5.92 0.82
CA ARG A 415 3.33 -6.00 2.19
C ARG A 415 4.00 -4.95 3.07
N LEU A 416 3.23 -3.94 3.48
CA LEU A 416 3.67 -2.86 4.35
C LEU A 416 3.09 -3.03 5.78
N GLU A 417 3.94 -2.83 6.78
CA GLU A 417 3.61 -2.98 8.21
C GLU A 417 3.92 -1.67 8.95
N THR A 418 3.01 -1.21 9.81
CA THR A 418 3.22 0.03 10.58
C THR A 418 4.39 -0.10 11.56
N ARG A 419 5.08 1.01 11.85
CA ARG A 419 6.10 1.05 12.90
C ARG A 419 5.64 1.97 14.05
N PRO A 420 5.42 1.47 15.28
CA PRO A 420 5.17 2.35 16.42
C PRO A 420 6.41 3.21 16.74
N PRO A 421 6.26 4.35 17.44
CA PRO A 421 7.38 5.16 17.88
C PRO A 421 8.35 4.38 18.79
N ASN A 422 9.59 4.86 18.86
CA ASN A 422 10.57 4.42 19.85
C ASN A 422 10.24 5.00 21.24
N ILE A 423 11.08 4.66 22.24
CA ILE A 423 10.91 5.11 23.64
C ILE A 423 10.97 6.65 23.77
N GLU A 424 11.64 7.36 22.85
CA GLU A 424 11.70 8.82 22.78
C GLU A 424 10.49 9.47 22.07
N GLY A 425 9.50 8.68 21.64
CA GLY A 425 8.36 9.16 20.85
C GLY A 425 8.69 9.42 19.38
N LYS A 426 9.88 9.03 18.89
CA LYS A 426 10.38 9.32 17.54
C LYS A 426 10.29 8.11 16.61
N GLY A 427 10.27 8.39 15.31
CA GLY A 427 10.36 7.35 14.27
C GLY A 427 9.10 6.51 14.10
N GLU A 428 7.93 6.98 14.56
CA GLU A 428 6.66 6.38 14.16
C GLU A 428 6.50 6.41 12.63
N ILE A 429 5.94 5.33 12.07
CA ILE A 429 5.49 5.26 10.69
C ILE A 429 4.07 4.71 10.72
N SER A 430 3.11 5.62 10.75
CA SER A 430 1.69 5.31 10.88
C SER A 430 1.09 4.78 9.58
N MET A 431 -0.08 4.15 9.69
CA MET A 431 -0.82 3.66 8.52
C MET A 431 -1.18 4.78 7.53
N GLU A 432 -1.38 6.02 8.02
CA GLU A 432 -1.60 7.20 7.17
C GLU A 432 -0.37 7.52 6.32
N MET A 433 0.84 7.48 6.90
CA MET A 433 2.10 7.73 6.20
C MET A 433 2.36 6.65 5.14
N LEU A 434 2.16 5.38 5.48
CA LEU A 434 2.29 4.28 4.52
C LEU A 434 1.29 4.38 3.37
N LEU A 435 0.05 4.81 3.62
CA LEU A 435 -0.97 4.94 2.57
C LEU A 435 -0.71 6.16 1.67
N ARG A 436 -0.26 7.29 2.24
CA ARG A 436 0.26 8.44 1.45
C ARG A 436 1.44 8.02 0.57
N ASN A 437 2.41 7.26 1.09
CA ASN A 437 3.53 6.75 0.29
C ASN A 437 3.06 5.78 -0.81
N THR A 438 2.14 4.88 -0.47
CA THR A 438 1.57 3.88 -1.39
C THR A 438 0.93 4.51 -2.63
N LEU A 439 0.37 5.72 -2.54
CA LEU A 439 -0.15 6.44 -3.72
C LEU A 439 0.94 6.78 -4.74
N ARG A 440 2.19 7.00 -4.31
CA ARG A 440 3.35 7.22 -5.20
C ARG A 440 3.88 5.93 -5.83
N MET A 441 3.42 4.77 -5.35
CA MET A 441 3.78 3.44 -5.87
C MET A 441 2.82 2.94 -6.97
N ARG A 442 1.87 3.76 -7.46
CA ARG A 442 0.87 3.40 -8.51
C ARG A 442 0.32 1.96 -8.40
N PRO A 443 -0.24 1.54 -7.25
CA PRO A 443 -0.93 0.26 -7.14
C PRO A 443 -2.16 0.23 -8.07
N ASP A 444 -2.61 -0.95 -8.48
CA ASP A 444 -3.99 -1.10 -8.96
C ASP A 444 -4.97 -1.18 -7.78
N ARG A 445 -4.52 -1.74 -6.63
CA ARG A 445 -5.36 -2.00 -5.45
C ARG A 445 -4.61 -1.75 -4.14
N ILE A 446 -5.25 -1.03 -3.22
CA ILE A 446 -4.79 -0.86 -1.83
C ILE A 446 -5.67 -1.70 -0.90
N ILE A 447 -5.07 -2.46 0.02
CA ILE A 447 -5.79 -3.26 1.00
C ILE A 447 -5.37 -2.87 2.42
N VAL A 448 -6.30 -2.37 3.23
CA VAL A 448 -6.03 -1.90 4.59
C VAL A 448 -6.57 -2.87 5.64
N GLY A 449 -5.68 -3.39 6.50
CA GLY A 449 -6.01 -4.46 7.47
C GLY A 449 -7.19 -4.13 8.37
N GLU A 450 -7.14 -3.02 9.10
CA GLU A 450 -8.30 -2.43 9.79
C GLU A 450 -8.14 -0.90 9.88
N VAL A 451 -9.18 -0.20 9.44
CA VAL A 451 -9.30 1.26 9.48
C VAL A 451 -9.84 1.69 10.84
N ARG A 452 -9.12 2.61 11.49
CA ARG A 452 -9.26 2.98 12.91
C ARG A 452 -9.17 4.50 13.15
N GLY A 453 -8.57 5.26 12.24
CA GLY A 453 -8.23 6.68 12.39
C GLY A 453 -8.12 7.44 11.06
N LYS A 454 -7.21 8.41 10.98
CA LYS A 454 -7.09 9.37 9.86
C LYS A 454 -6.86 8.71 8.50
N GLU A 455 -6.22 7.55 8.47
CA GLU A 455 -5.97 6.77 7.26
C GLU A 455 -7.26 6.33 6.55
N ALA A 456 -8.42 6.35 7.24
CA ALA A 456 -9.74 6.27 6.61
C ALA A 456 -9.92 7.33 5.51
N ASN A 457 -9.57 8.58 5.81
CA ASN A 457 -9.69 9.69 4.88
C ASN A 457 -8.73 9.52 3.70
N THR A 458 -7.49 9.07 3.94
CA THR A 458 -6.53 8.76 2.88
C THR A 458 -6.97 7.56 2.02
N LEU A 459 -7.57 6.52 2.60
CA LEU A 459 -8.11 5.36 1.86
C LEU A 459 -9.31 5.74 1.01
N LEU A 460 -10.29 6.48 1.57
CA LEU A 460 -11.41 6.98 0.77
C LEU A 460 -10.93 8.00 -0.26
N THR A 461 -9.86 8.78 0.00
CA THR A 461 -9.19 9.59 -1.01
C THR A 461 -8.66 8.73 -2.14
N ALA A 462 -7.92 7.65 -1.86
CA ALA A 462 -7.40 6.72 -2.86
C ALA A 462 -8.52 6.08 -3.72
N MET A 463 -9.61 5.66 -3.09
CA MET A 463 -10.80 5.15 -3.78
C MET A 463 -11.42 6.21 -4.71
N ASN A 464 -11.47 7.47 -4.26
CA ASN A 464 -11.93 8.63 -5.04
C ASN A 464 -10.93 9.05 -6.13
N THR A 465 -9.61 8.86 -5.96
CA THR A 465 -8.59 9.11 -6.99
C THR A 465 -8.43 7.95 -7.97
N GLY A 466 -9.38 7.00 -7.96
CA GLY A 466 -9.53 5.98 -8.98
C GLY A 466 -8.79 4.68 -8.71
N GLN A 467 -8.21 4.48 -7.52
CA GLN A 467 -7.66 3.20 -7.06
C GLN A 467 -8.81 2.25 -6.71
N SER A 468 -9.51 1.83 -7.76
CA SER A 468 -10.73 1.02 -7.74
C SER A 468 -10.40 -0.43 -7.39
N GLY A 469 -11.31 -1.13 -6.71
CA GLY A 469 -11.01 -2.47 -6.20
C GLY A 469 -10.10 -2.46 -4.97
N SER A 470 -9.93 -1.30 -4.33
CA SER A 470 -9.31 -1.17 -3.02
C SER A 470 -10.26 -1.66 -1.93
N MET A 471 -9.71 -2.15 -0.83
CA MET A 471 -10.49 -2.80 0.22
C MET A 471 -9.97 -2.47 1.62
N GLY A 472 -10.79 -2.71 2.64
CA GLY A 472 -10.29 -2.77 4.02
C GLY A 472 -11.31 -3.33 5.00
N THR A 473 -10.96 -3.34 6.29
CA THR A 473 -11.92 -3.65 7.36
C THR A 473 -12.16 -2.50 8.32
N LEU A 474 -13.31 -2.48 9.00
CA LEU A 474 -13.67 -1.44 9.99
C LEU A 474 -14.54 -2.04 11.10
N HIS A 475 -14.41 -1.60 12.35
CA HIS A 475 -15.29 -2.09 13.43
C HIS A 475 -16.63 -1.32 13.47
N ALA A 476 -17.76 -1.97 13.15
CA ALA A 476 -19.13 -1.48 13.34
C ALA A 476 -20.10 -2.67 13.48
N ASN A 477 -21.37 -2.43 13.85
CA ASN A 477 -22.37 -3.50 14.01
C ASN A 477 -23.36 -3.59 12.83
N ASN A 478 -23.48 -2.55 12.00
CA ASN A 478 -24.31 -2.51 10.78
C ASN A 478 -23.79 -1.47 9.76
N SER A 479 -24.32 -1.47 8.53
CA SER A 479 -23.88 -0.58 7.46
C SER A 479 -24.12 0.92 7.72
N LYS A 480 -25.16 1.29 8.49
CA LYS A 480 -25.39 2.70 8.86
C LYS A 480 -24.36 3.20 9.88
N GLU A 481 -24.02 2.38 10.86
CA GLU A 481 -22.95 2.66 11.83
C GLU A 481 -21.58 2.72 11.14
N THR A 482 -21.34 1.88 10.12
CA THR A 482 -20.12 1.92 9.29
C THR A 482 -19.91 3.30 8.69
N ILE A 483 -20.94 3.90 8.07
CA ILE A 483 -20.87 5.28 7.54
C ILE A 483 -20.70 6.30 8.68
N SER A 484 -21.46 6.18 9.77
CA SER A 484 -21.36 7.10 10.91
C SER A 484 -19.94 7.13 11.50
N ARG A 485 -19.27 5.98 11.61
CA ARG A 485 -17.89 5.87 12.13
C ARG A 485 -16.84 6.44 11.17
N LEU A 486 -17.03 6.29 9.85
CA LEU A 486 -16.14 6.92 8.86
C LEU A 486 -16.20 8.45 8.95
N VAL A 487 -17.40 9.02 9.07
CA VAL A 487 -17.61 10.47 9.03
C VAL A 487 -17.19 11.16 10.34
N ASN A 488 -17.40 10.51 11.48
CA ASN A 488 -17.04 11.06 12.79
C ASN A 488 -15.55 10.91 13.13
N LYS A 489 -15.09 11.67 14.14
CA LYS A 489 -13.75 11.48 14.72
C LYS A 489 -13.62 10.07 15.32
N PRO A 490 -12.45 9.41 15.21
CA PRO A 490 -11.18 9.93 14.69
C PRO A 490 -11.08 9.96 13.15
N MET A 491 -11.87 9.17 12.43
CA MET A 491 -11.70 8.93 10.98
C MET A 491 -11.95 10.18 10.12
N SER A 492 -12.95 10.98 10.47
CA SER A 492 -13.17 12.33 9.92
C SER A 492 -13.23 12.38 8.38
N VAL A 493 -13.88 11.39 7.76
CA VAL A 493 -14.07 11.30 6.30
C VAL A 493 -15.22 12.23 5.87
N PRO A 494 -15.01 13.19 4.95
CA PRO A 494 -16.10 13.98 4.37
C PRO A 494 -17.21 13.07 3.82
N ILE A 495 -18.47 13.32 4.21
CA ILE A 495 -19.62 12.49 3.83
C ILE A 495 -19.71 12.24 2.31
N ILE A 496 -19.31 13.21 1.49
CA ILE A 496 -19.33 13.09 0.03
C ILE A 496 -18.43 11.97 -0.50
N MET A 497 -17.30 11.72 0.15
CA MET A 497 -16.29 10.74 -0.24
C MET A 497 -16.74 9.29 -0.03
N ILE A 498 -17.81 9.07 0.75
CA ILE A 498 -18.48 7.77 0.92
C ILE A 498 -19.00 7.23 -0.42
N SER A 499 -19.29 8.10 -1.40
CA SER A 499 -19.74 7.68 -2.75
C SER A 499 -18.72 6.85 -3.55
N ALA A 500 -17.44 6.87 -3.18
CA ALA A 500 -16.41 6.02 -3.80
C ALA A 500 -16.41 4.57 -3.31
N LEU A 501 -16.98 4.31 -2.13
CA LEU A 501 -17.23 2.96 -1.65
C LEU A 501 -18.35 2.33 -2.47
N ASN A 502 -18.25 1.05 -2.82
CA ASN A 502 -19.30 0.39 -3.59
C ASN A 502 -20.08 -0.62 -2.76
N LEU A 503 -19.41 -1.38 -1.87
CA LEU A 503 -20.03 -2.40 -1.03
C LEU A 503 -19.57 -2.30 0.44
N ILE A 504 -20.52 -2.48 1.36
CA ILE A 504 -20.26 -2.84 2.76
C ILE A 504 -20.68 -4.30 2.97
N LEU A 505 -19.80 -5.10 3.57
CA LEU A 505 -20.04 -6.49 3.95
C LEU A 505 -20.10 -6.58 5.47
N MET A 506 -21.28 -6.82 6.05
CA MET A 506 -21.42 -6.95 7.50
C MET A 506 -21.18 -8.37 7.98
N GLN A 507 -19.96 -8.66 8.45
CA GLN A 507 -19.55 -9.93 9.04
C GLN A 507 -19.82 -9.92 10.56
N ASN A 508 -20.76 -10.76 11.02
CA ASN A 508 -21.21 -10.79 12.42
C ASN A 508 -21.01 -12.18 13.06
N ARG A 509 -20.73 -12.19 14.37
CA ARG A 509 -20.56 -13.40 15.19
C ARG A 509 -21.62 -13.48 16.26
N PHE A 510 -22.39 -14.57 16.28
CA PHE A 510 -23.48 -14.78 17.23
C PHE A 510 -23.66 -16.26 17.57
N ASN A 511 -24.38 -16.54 18.65
CA ASN A 511 -24.72 -17.89 19.07
C ASN A 511 -26.00 -18.33 18.36
N TYR A 512 -25.89 -19.27 17.41
CA TYR A 512 -27.00 -19.82 16.65
C TYR A 512 -27.18 -21.31 16.99
N ARG A 513 -28.38 -21.71 17.43
CA ARG A 513 -28.72 -23.10 17.82
C ARG A 513 -27.67 -23.76 18.74
N GLY A 514 -27.16 -23.02 19.72
CA GLY A 514 -26.16 -23.49 20.69
C GLY A 514 -24.71 -23.52 20.20
N LYS A 515 -24.41 -23.01 19.00
CA LYS A 515 -23.04 -22.92 18.45
C LYS A 515 -22.67 -21.48 18.10
N THR A 516 -21.42 -21.10 18.34
CA THR A 516 -20.87 -19.83 17.84
C THR A 516 -20.73 -19.92 16.32
N VAL A 517 -21.48 -19.11 15.58
CA VAL A 517 -21.36 -18.99 14.12
C VAL A 517 -20.83 -17.62 13.72
N ARG A 518 -20.30 -17.54 12.50
CA ARG A 518 -19.94 -16.29 11.80
C ARG A 518 -20.76 -16.25 10.52
N ARG A 519 -21.38 -15.12 10.22
CA ARG A 519 -22.30 -14.94 9.08
C ARG A 519 -22.16 -13.55 8.49
N ILE A 520 -22.11 -13.46 7.16
CA ILE A 520 -22.34 -12.19 6.49
C ILE A 520 -23.84 -11.90 6.57
N THR A 521 -24.21 -10.93 7.39
CA THR A 521 -25.62 -10.61 7.74
C THR A 521 -26.32 -9.70 6.73
N GLU A 522 -25.61 -8.72 6.17
CA GLU A 522 -26.10 -7.86 5.09
C GLU A 522 -24.95 -7.52 4.12
N ILE A 523 -25.31 -7.30 2.85
CA ILE A 523 -24.48 -6.70 1.82
C ILE A 523 -25.17 -5.43 1.36
N THR A 524 -24.53 -4.29 1.55
CA THR A 524 -25.12 -2.98 1.28
C THR A 524 -24.34 -2.26 0.18
N GLU A 525 -25.02 -1.90 -0.91
CA GLU A 525 -24.48 -1.01 -1.95
C GLU A 525 -24.63 0.47 -1.57
N ILE A 526 -23.63 1.28 -1.91
CA ILE A 526 -23.71 2.74 -1.83
C ILE A 526 -24.25 3.31 -3.15
N LEU A 527 -25.50 3.78 -3.14
CA LEU A 527 -26.13 4.37 -4.32
C LEU A 527 -25.57 5.76 -4.62
N GLY A 528 -25.30 6.55 -3.59
CA GLY A 528 -24.74 7.90 -3.70
C GLY A 528 -24.85 8.65 -2.37
N VAL A 529 -24.67 9.97 -2.42
CA VAL A 529 -24.90 10.89 -1.29
C VAL A 529 -25.87 11.97 -1.77
N GLU A 530 -26.93 12.19 -1.00
CA GLU A 530 -27.96 13.21 -1.28
C GLU A 530 -28.34 13.88 0.04
N ASN A 531 -28.55 15.21 0.02
CA ASN A 531 -28.94 16.01 1.19
C ASN A 531 -28.05 15.76 2.44
N GLY A 532 -26.75 15.56 2.23
CA GLY A 532 -25.79 15.26 3.30
C GLY A 532 -25.87 13.85 3.89
N GLN A 533 -26.58 12.91 3.26
CA GLN A 533 -26.73 11.53 3.73
C GLN A 533 -26.38 10.49 2.65
N ALA A 534 -25.71 9.41 3.04
CA ALA A 534 -25.39 8.31 2.13
C ALA A 534 -26.63 7.43 1.89
N LYS A 535 -27.02 7.23 0.63
CA LYS A 535 -28.09 6.31 0.25
C LYS A 535 -27.55 4.89 0.16
N LEU A 536 -28.13 4.01 0.98
CA LEU A 536 -27.78 2.62 1.16
C LEU A 536 -28.85 1.70 0.55
N SER A 537 -28.45 0.58 -0.06
CA SER A 537 -29.39 -0.45 -0.54
C SER A 537 -28.88 -1.85 -0.21
N ASN A 538 -29.63 -2.62 0.58
CA ASN A 538 -29.28 -3.99 0.89
C ASN A 538 -29.63 -4.90 -0.31
N ILE A 539 -28.60 -5.51 -0.91
CA ILE A 539 -28.73 -6.39 -2.08
C ILE A 539 -28.69 -7.89 -1.71
N PHE A 540 -28.12 -8.24 -0.55
CA PHE A 540 -28.21 -9.57 0.06
C PHE A 540 -28.38 -9.46 1.57
N GLU A 541 -29.14 -10.38 2.18
CA GLU A 541 -29.37 -10.48 3.63
C GLU A 541 -29.36 -11.94 4.10
N TRP A 542 -28.97 -12.19 5.35
CA TRP A 542 -29.00 -13.52 5.98
C TRP A 542 -30.37 -13.84 6.54
N ASP A 543 -30.97 -14.96 6.09
CA ASP A 543 -32.23 -15.48 6.62
C ASP A 543 -31.96 -16.36 7.85
N PRO A 544 -32.38 -15.95 9.07
CA PRO A 544 -32.14 -16.72 10.30
C PRO A 544 -32.94 -18.04 10.37
N LYS A 545 -33.97 -18.21 9.53
CA LYS A 545 -34.81 -19.42 9.51
C LYS A 545 -34.11 -20.54 8.74
N THR A 546 -33.54 -20.23 7.58
CA THR A 546 -32.84 -21.20 6.73
C THR A 546 -31.32 -21.23 6.92
N ASP A 547 -30.74 -20.28 7.67
CA ASP A 547 -29.29 -20.10 7.88
C ASP A 547 -28.50 -19.92 6.58
N THR A 548 -29.00 -19.05 5.70
CA THR A 548 -28.45 -18.81 4.36
C THR A 548 -28.53 -17.34 3.97
N VAL A 549 -27.49 -16.82 3.32
CA VAL A 549 -27.50 -15.47 2.72
C VAL A 549 -28.20 -15.49 1.37
N LYS A 550 -29.26 -14.68 1.19
CA LYS A 550 -30.12 -14.63 0.00
C LYS A 550 -30.09 -13.23 -0.64
N PRO A 551 -30.25 -13.10 -1.97
CA PRO A 551 -30.46 -11.79 -2.59
C PRO A 551 -31.81 -11.22 -2.17
N THR A 552 -31.89 -9.90 -1.97
CA THR A 552 -33.13 -9.19 -1.58
C THR A 552 -34.06 -8.89 -2.74
N GLY A 553 -33.56 -8.97 -3.98
CA GLY A 553 -34.23 -8.50 -5.19
C GLY A 553 -34.02 -7.01 -5.50
N ALA A 554 -33.29 -6.27 -4.65
CA ALA A 554 -32.96 -4.87 -4.91
C ALA A 554 -32.08 -4.72 -6.19
N PRO A 555 -32.31 -3.69 -7.03
CA PRO A 555 -31.49 -3.45 -8.21
C PRO A 555 -30.03 -3.08 -7.85
N SER A 556 -29.08 -3.89 -8.30
CA SER A 556 -27.64 -3.61 -8.12
C SER A 556 -27.15 -2.52 -9.08
N LYS A 557 -26.63 -1.43 -8.51
CA LYS A 557 -25.84 -0.40 -9.18
C LYS A 557 -24.54 -0.98 -9.72
N VAL A 558 -23.87 -1.87 -8.96
CA VAL A 558 -22.62 -2.51 -9.41
C VAL A 558 -22.84 -3.30 -10.71
N LYS A 559 -23.86 -4.17 -10.78
CA LYS A 559 -24.20 -4.90 -12.01
C LYS A 559 -24.46 -3.97 -13.20
N ARG A 560 -25.16 -2.85 -12.96
CA ARG A 560 -25.46 -1.86 -14.01
C ARG A 560 -24.20 -1.17 -14.52
N THR A 561 -23.37 -0.62 -13.63
CA THR A 561 -22.10 0.02 -14.00
C THR A 561 -21.17 -0.95 -14.75
N LEU A 562 -21.12 -2.23 -14.38
CA LEU A 562 -20.36 -3.25 -15.11
C LEU A 562 -20.95 -3.53 -16.50
N ALA A 563 -22.27 -3.62 -16.64
CA ALA A 563 -22.92 -3.82 -17.93
C ALA A 563 -22.67 -2.63 -18.88
N ASP A 564 -22.88 -1.41 -18.38
CA ASP A 564 -22.74 -0.16 -19.14
C ASP A 564 -21.29 0.02 -19.64
N LEU A 565 -20.29 -0.14 -18.76
CA LEU A 565 -18.87 0.02 -19.10
C LEU A 565 -18.35 -1.08 -20.04
N ARG A 566 -18.88 -2.30 -19.96
CA ARG A 566 -18.51 -3.42 -20.85
C ARG A 566 -19.33 -3.43 -22.15
N GLY A 567 -20.34 -2.56 -22.28
CA GLY A 567 -21.20 -2.46 -23.47
C GLY A 567 -22.24 -3.58 -23.63
N VAL A 568 -22.48 -4.37 -22.57
CA VAL A 568 -23.33 -5.58 -22.58
C VAL A 568 -24.69 -5.35 -21.90
N ASP A 569 -25.60 -6.33 -22.01
CA ASP A 569 -26.86 -6.30 -21.25
C ASP A 569 -26.72 -6.89 -19.84
N LEU A 570 -27.64 -6.55 -18.94
CA LEU A 570 -27.67 -7.13 -17.57
C LEU A 570 -27.81 -8.66 -17.59
N LYS A 571 -28.41 -9.25 -18.64
CA LYS A 571 -28.51 -10.70 -18.81
C LYS A 571 -27.15 -11.34 -19.10
N ALA A 572 -26.19 -10.64 -19.70
CA ALA A 572 -24.80 -11.10 -19.83
C ALA A 572 -24.12 -11.14 -18.46
N ILE A 573 -24.31 -10.10 -17.64
CA ILE A 573 -23.80 -10.05 -16.26
C ILE A 573 -24.36 -11.19 -15.40
N ASP A 574 -25.67 -11.46 -15.47
CA ASP A 574 -26.28 -12.56 -14.72
C ASP A 574 -25.83 -13.94 -15.22
N ARG A 575 -25.58 -14.11 -16.53
CA ARG A 575 -24.97 -15.33 -17.10
C ARG A 575 -23.55 -15.55 -16.59
N GLU A 576 -22.74 -14.50 -16.45
CA GLU A 576 -21.38 -14.59 -15.90
C GLU A 576 -21.38 -15.00 -14.42
N ILE A 577 -22.31 -14.47 -13.63
CA ILE A 577 -22.49 -14.88 -12.23
C ILE A 577 -22.84 -16.37 -12.15
N GLU A 578 -23.72 -16.89 -13.00
CA GLU A 578 -24.03 -18.33 -13.05
C GLU A 578 -22.85 -19.19 -13.54
N ARG A 579 -21.94 -18.68 -14.38
CA ARG A 579 -20.69 -19.38 -14.74
C ARG A 579 -19.78 -19.51 -13.52
N ARG A 580 -19.50 -18.40 -12.83
CA ARG A 580 -18.65 -18.33 -11.64
C ARG A 580 -19.21 -19.19 -10.48
N LYS A 581 -20.53 -19.20 -10.32
CA LYS A 581 -21.28 -20.04 -9.39
C LYS A 581 -21.09 -21.54 -9.66
N LYS A 582 -21.03 -21.98 -10.92
CA LYS A 582 -20.70 -23.38 -11.28
C LYS A 582 -19.25 -23.74 -10.90
N VAL A 583 -18.29 -22.84 -11.16
CA VAL A 583 -16.87 -23.06 -10.78
C VAL A 583 -16.72 -23.15 -9.26
N LEU A 584 -17.30 -22.20 -8.51
CA LEU A 584 -17.27 -22.21 -7.04
C LEU A 584 -17.96 -23.45 -6.45
N LYS A 585 -19.10 -23.87 -7.02
CA LYS A 585 -19.75 -25.12 -6.62
C LYS A 585 -18.84 -26.33 -6.87
N TRP A 586 -18.21 -26.41 -8.05
CA TRP A 586 -17.28 -27.50 -8.36
C TRP A 586 -16.10 -27.53 -7.37
N MET A 587 -15.51 -26.38 -7.00
CA MET A 587 -14.46 -26.31 -5.97
C MET A 587 -14.95 -26.81 -4.60
N VAL A 588 -16.16 -26.43 -4.20
CA VAL A 588 -16.83 -26.91 -2.97
C VAL A 588 -17.00 -28.42 -3.01
N ASP A 589 -17.56 -28.95 -4.10
CA ASP A 589 -17.85 -30.37 -4.32
C ASP A 589 -16.55 -31.23 -4.43
N GLN A 590 -15.45 -30.67 -4.94
CA GLN A 590 -14.12 -31.32 -5.01
C GLN A 590 -13.27 -31.18 -3.75
N ASN A 591 -13.72 -30.40 -2.76
CA ASN A 591 -12.99 -30.20 -1.51
C ASN A 591 -11.60 -29.57 -1.67
N ILE A 592 -11.52 -28.60 -2.58
CA ILE A 592 -10.37 -27.72 -2.82
C ILE A 592 -10.36 -26.63 -1.74
N HIS A 593 -9.27 -26.50 -0.99
CA HIS A 593 -9.19 -25.60 0.19
C HIS A 593 -7.90 -24.81 0.34
N GLY A 594 -6.80 -25.18 -0.33
CA GLY A 594 -5.53 -24.47 -0.17
C GLY A 594 -5.56 -23.11 -0.87
N VAL A 595 -5.11 -22.03 -0.21
CA VAL A 595 -5.23 -20.67 -0.78
C VAL A 595 -4.56 -20.51 -2.14
N LYS A 596 -3.40 -21.17 -2.33
CA LYS A 596 -2.66 -21.20 -3.60
C LYS A 596 -3.41 -21.97 -4.70
N GLU A 597 -4.14 -23.02 -4.34
CA GLU A 597 -4.90 -23.85 -5.27
C GLU A 597 -6.15 -23.12 -5.76
N VAL A 598 -6.90 -22.49 -4.84
CA VAL A 598 -8.05 -21.63 -5.16
C VAL A 598 -7.62 -20.48 -6.09
N GLY A 599 -6.54 -19.77 -5.74
CA GLY A 599 -6.02 -18.68 -6.57
C GLY A 599 -5.53 -19.12 -7.95
N ARG A 600 -4.85 -20.27 -8.06
CA ARG A 600 -4.47 -20.86 -9.36
C ARG A 600 -5.69 -21.11 -10.24
N LEU A 601 -6.73 -21.74 -9.71
CA LEU A 601 -7.92 -22.09 -10.48
C LEU A 601 -8.77 -20.86 -10.86
N VAL A 602 -8.81 -19.83 -10.02
CA VAL A 602 -9.37 -18.52 -10.37
C VAL A 602 -8.56 -17.85 -11.50
N ASN A 603 -7.23 -17.93 -11.46
CA ASN A 603 -6.36 -17.44 -12.53
C ASN A 603 -6.55 -18.20 -13.85
N GLU A 604 -6.69 -19.53 -13.82
CA GLU A 604 -7.01 -20.34 -15.00
C GLU A 604 -8.36 -19.91 -15.63
N TYR A 605 -9.38 -19.62 -14.82
CA TYR A 605 -10.65 -19.07 -15.31
C TYR A 605 -10.50 -17.67 -15.93
N TYR A 606 -9.54 -16.85 -15.48
CA TYR A 606 -9.23 -15.54 -16.11
C TYR A 606 -8.42 -15.63 -17.40
N ILE A 607 -7.82 -16.78 -17.71
CA ILE A 607 -7.05 -17.03 -18.93
C ILE A 607 -7.94 -17.68 -19.99
N ASP A 608 -8.66 -18.74 -19.64
CA ASP A 608 -9.58 -19.45 -20.54
C ASP A 608 -10.92 -19.77 -19.84
N PRO A 609 -11.88 -18.83 -19.86
CA PRO A 609 -13.19 -19.02 -19.23
C PRO A 609 -14.03 -20.16 -19.85
N GLU A 610 -13.78 -20.58 -21.10
CA GLU A 610 -14.58 -21.61 -21.79
C GLU A 610 -13.97 -22.99 -21.61
N GLY A 611 -12.69 -23.17 -21.95
CA GLY A 611 -12.00 -24.45 -21.77
C GLY A 611 -11.92 -24.87 -20.30
N PHE A 612 -11.88 -23.93 -19.35
CA PHE A 612 -12.05 -24.24 -17.93
C PHE A 612 -13.44 -24.86 -17.65
N LEU A 613 -14.52 -24.28 -18.20
CA LEU A 613 -15.88 -24.77 -18.00
C LEU A 613 -16.13 -26.11 -18.71
N GLU A 614 -15.60 -26.32 -19.91
CA GLU A 614 -15.64 -27.62 -20.60
C GLU A 614 -14.89 -28.69 -19.80
N ARG A 615 -13.71 -28.36 -19.26
CA ARG A 615 -12.90 -29.28 -18.45
C ARG A 615 -13.61 -29.71 -17.15
N ILE A 616 -14.30 -28.81 -16.44
CA ILE A 616 -15.03 -29.18 -15.22
C ILE A 616 -16.39 -29.87 -15.50
N SER A 617 -17.00 -29.62 -16.66
CA SER A 617 -18.32 -30.19 -17.02
C SER A 617 -18.22 -31.55 -17.72
N SER A 618 -17.16 -31.80 -18.50
CA SER A 618 -16.91 -33.07 -19.22
C SER A 618 -16.60 -34.27 -18.32
N GLY A 619 -16.51 -34.08 -17.00
CA GLY A 619 -16.52 -35.17 -16.03
C GLY A 619 -15.26 -36.02 -15.92
N LYS A 620 -14.19 -35.70 -16.67
CA LYS A 620 -12.90 -36.44 -16.66
C LYS A 620 -12.14 -36.42 -15.32
N GLY A 621 -12.66 -35.76 -14.28
CA GLY A 621 -12.22 -35.89 -12.89
C GLY A 621 -12.89 -37.02 -12.10
N LYS A 622 -13.69 -37.90 -12.74
CA LYS A 622 -14.41 -39.00 -12.08
C LYS A 622 -13.85 -40.38 -12.42
N GLU A 623 -12.68 -40.71 -11.89
CA GLU A 623 -12.37 -42.12 -11.60
C GLU A 623 -12.55 -42.36 -10.10
N LYS A 624 -13.44 -43.29 -9.76
CA LYS A 624 -13.59 -43.79 -8.38
C LYS A 624 -12.63 -44.95 -8.18
N ALA A 625 -11.81 -44.89 -7.15
CA ALA A 625 -11.15 -46.09 -6.65
C ALA A 625 -12.20 -47.03 -6.02
N GLU A 626 -12.28 -48.27 -6.50
CA GLU A 626 -13.00 -49.34 -5.81
C GLU A 626 -12.13 -49.92 -4.67
N PRO A 627 -12.74 -50.42 -3.58
CA PRO A 627 -11.99 -50.96 -2.45
C PRO A 627 -11.65 -52.45 -2.65
N GLU A 628 -10.45 -52.77 -3.14
CA GLU A 628 -9.96 -54.15 -3.09
C GLU A 628 -9.68 -54.60 -1.65
N GLU A 629 -10.23 -55.75 -1.26
CA GLU A 629 -9.99 -56.34 0.06
C GLU A 629 -8.70 -57.18 0.11
N GLY A 630 -7.82 -56.83 1.05
CA GLY A 630 -7.03 -57.82 1.78
C GLY A 630 -5.72 -58.35 1.16
N LYS A 631 -4.61 -57.68 1.48
CA LYS A 631 -3.35 -58.35 1.89
C LYS A 631 -2.48 -57.47 2.80
N LYS A 632 -1.53 -58.13 3.48
CA LYS A 632 -0.86 -57.69 4.72
C LYS A 632 -0.01 -56.41 4.55
N ALA A 633 0.04 -55.58 5.60
CA ALA A 633 0.71 -54.30 5.60
C ALA A 633 2.19 -54.34 6.02
N VAL A 634 3.04 -53.58 5.32
CA VAL A 634 4.35 -53.10 5.79
C VAL A 634 4.52 -51.62 5.40
N LYS A 635 5.23 -50.88 6.25
CA LYS A 635 5.45 -49.41 6.27
C LYS A 635 5.66 -48.71 4.90
N ALA A 636 4.64 -47.99 4.43
CA ALA A 636 4.74 -46.63 3.84
C ALA A 636 3.32 -46.07 3.59
N ARG A 637 2.94 -44.96 4.24
CA ARG A 637 1.59 -44.37 4.04
C ARG A 637 1.57 -42.83 4.13
N SER A 638 1.89 -42.17 3.02
CA SER A 638 1.32 -40.88 2.60
C SER A 638 1.55 -40.69 1.09
N LYS A 639 0.85 -39.73 0.46
CA LYS A 639 0.99 -39.34 -0.96
C LYS A 639 0.74 -40.45 -2.03
N ARG A 640 -0.52 -40.89 -2.16
CA ARG A 640 -1.15 -41.13 -3.48
C ARG A 640 -2.61 -40.69 -3.42
N GLY A 641 -3.08 -39.95 -4.43
CA GLY A 641 -4.41 -39.34 -4.50
C GLY A 641 -4.35 -37.90 -5.02
N ILE A 642 -5.17 -37.59 -6.02
CA ILE A 642 -5.31 -36.29 -6.73
C ILE A 642 -4.07 -35.74 -7.45
N VAL A 643 -2.84 -36.03 -7.00
CA VAL A 643 -1.59 -35.49 -7.59
C VAL A 643 -1.42 -35.86 -9.06
N ASP A 644 -1.96 -36.97 -9.56
CA ASP A 644 -1.84 -37.36 -10.97
C ASP A 644 -2.67 -36.51 -11.96
N LEU A 645 -3.54 -35.61 -11.45
CA LEU A 645 -4.13 -34.51 -12.25
C LEU A 645 -3.28 -33.23 -12.25
N PHE A 646 -2.26 -33.17 -11.39
CA PHE A 646 -1.48 -31.96 -11.06
C PHE A 646 0.02 -32.27 -10.90
N ALA A 647 0.54 -33.20 -11.70
CA ALA A 647 1.95 -33.57 -11.68
C ALA A 647 2.80 -32.47 -12.33
N GLU A 648 3.39 -31.60 -11.51
CA GLU A 648 4.49 -30.74 -11.93
C GLU A 648 5.74 -31.60 -12.16
N ASP A 649 5.99 -31.98 -13.41
CA ASP A 649 7.35 -32.32 -13.84
C ASP A 649 7.67 -31.74 -15.22
N VAL A 650 8.77 -31.00 -15.26
CA VAL A 650 9.17 -30.04 -16.29
C VAL A 650 9.47 -30.72 -17.62
N LYS A 651 8.87 -30.29 -18.75
CA LYS A 651 9.58 -30.11 -20.06
C LYS A 651 8.84 -29.57 -21.29
N ASP A 652 7.61 -29.04 -21.22
CA ASP A 652 7.05 -28.31 -22.37
C ASP A 652 6.23 -27.07 -21.99
N THR A 653 6.90 -25.92 -21.92
CA THR A 653 6.24 -24.64 -22.16
C THR A 653 6.44 -24.30 -23.62
N THR A 654 5.37 -24.34 -24.41
CA THR A 654 5.35 -23.85 -25.80
C THR A 654 5.52 -22.33 -25.79
N LYS A 655 6.78 -21.89 -25.73
CA LYS A 655 7.18 -20.48 -25.68
C LYS A 655 7.04 -19.84 -27.06
N GLU A 656 5.88 -19.25 -27.31
CA GLU A 656 5.70 -18.33 -28.42
C GLU A 656 6.44 -17.02 -28.10
N ILE A 657 7.47 -16.71 -28.87
CA ILE A 657 8.14 -15.40 -28.82
C ILE A 657 7.25 -14.43 -29.60
N ILE A 658 6.66 -13.47 -28.88
CA ILE A 658 5.81 -12.41 -29.45
C ILE A 658 6.69 -11.35 -30.11
N GLU A 659 7.73 -10.91 -29.39
CA GLU A 659 8.67 -9.87 -29.83
C GLU A 659 10.08 -10.20 -29.32
N LYS A 660 11.11 -9.74 -30.04
CA LYS A 660 12.50 -9.83 -29.62
C LYS A 660 13.23 -8.52 -29.94
N THR A 661 13.78 -7.90 -28.91
CA THR A 661 14.61 -6.69 -28.98
C THR A 661 16.07 -7.02 -28.63
N GLU A 662 16.96 -6.03 -28.64
CA GLU A 662 18.32 -6.20 -28.11
C GLU A 662 18.36 -6.36 -26.58
N ILE A 663 17.30 -5.92 -25.89
CA ILE A 663 17.21 -5.89 -24.42
C ILE A 663 16.47 -7.12 -23.89
N ALA A 664 15.45 -7.64 -24.58
CA ALA A 664 14.62 -8.73 -24.09
C ALA A 664 13.92 -9.55 -25.18
N GLU A 665 13.52 -10.76 -24.81
CA GLU A 665 12.55 -11.59 -25.53
C GLU A 665 11.20 -11.52 -24.79
N ILE A 666 10.12 -11.16 -25.49
CA ILE A 666 8.78 -11.06 -24.91
C ILE A 666 8.02 -12.34 -25.27
N VAL A 667 7.69 -13.14 -24.27
CA VAL A 667 7.30 -14.55 -24.44
C VAL A 667 5.91 -14.82 -23.86
N ARG A 668 5.01 -15.42 -24.65
CA ARG A 668 3.73 -15.93 -24.15
C ARG A 668 3.96 -17.22 -23.35
N VAL A 669 3.37 -17.29 -22.15
CA VAL A 669 3.42 -18.45 -21.27
C VAL A 669 1.99 -18.86 -20.95
N ARG A 670 1.68 -20.16 -21.06
CA ARG A 670 0.30 -20.71 -21.00
C ARG A 670 -0.47 -20.29 -19.73
N ASP A 671 0.23 -20.21 -18.60
CA ASP A 671 -0.37 -20.02 -17.27
C ASP A 671 -0.28 -18.57 -16.75
N GLU A 672 0.21 -17.63 -17.57
CA GLU A 672 0.26 -16.20 -17.27
C GLU A 672 -0.57 -15.40 -18.29
N LYS A 673 -1.48 -14.54 -17.82
CA LYS A 673 -2.40 -13.77 -18.68
C LYS A 673 -1.68 -12.70 -19.52
N ASN A 674 -0.61 -12.14 -18.97
CA ASN A 674 0.29 -11.20 -19.65
C ASN A 674 1.60 -11.94 -19.99
N PRO A 675 2.35 -11.52 -21.03
CA PRO A 675 3.61 -12.17 -21.39
C PRO A 675 4.73 -11.90 -20.37
N VAL A 676 5.76 -12.75 -20.42
CA VAL A 676 7.00 -12.60 -19.66
C VAL A 676 8.01 -11.77 -20.46
N TYR A 677 8.59 -10.76 -19.83
CA TYR A 677 9.64 -9.92 -20.41
C TYR A 677 11.02 -10.50 -20.01
N ASN A 678 11.57 -11.38 -20.84
CA ASN A 678 12.79 -12.13 -20.56
C ASN A 678 14.04 -11.33 -20.98
N VAL A 679 14.66 -10.63 -20.03
CA VAL A 679 15.82 -9.75 -20.27
C VAL A 679 17.04 -10.56 -20.74
N ALA A 680 17.70 -10.09 -21.78
CA ALA A 680 18.87 -10.71 -22.44
C ALA A 680 20.18 -10.52 -21.65
N MET A 681 20.18 -10.89 -20.37
CA MET A 681 21.36 -10.86 -19.49
C MET A 681 22.09 -12.21 -19.47
N PRO A 682 23.43 -12.22 -19.40
CA PRO A 682 24.22 -13.44 -19.29
C PRO A 682 24.00 -14.11 -17.93
N THR A 683 23.75 -15.41 -17.92
CA THR A 683 23.68 -16.23 -16.70
C THR A 683 25.07 -16.57 -16.20
N PHE A 684 25.34 -16.31 -14.92
CA PHE A 684 26.61 -16.61 -14.25
C PHE A 684 26.48 -17.88 -13.38
N SER A 685 27.54 -18.69 -13.31
CA SER A 685 27.65 -19.78 -12.33
C SER A 685 27.85 -19.22 -10.90
N LYS A 686 27.89 -20.10 -9.88
CA LYS A 686 28.26 -19.68 -8.51
C LYS A 686 29.69 -19.13 -8.48
N ASP A 687 30.62 -19.87 -9.05
CA ASP A 687 32.04 -19.52 -9.19
C ASP A 687 32.20 -18.17 -9.92
N ASP A 688 31.35 -17.89 -10.92
CA ASP A 688 31.34 -16.60 -11.63
C ASP A 688 30.79 -15.46 -10.76
N LYS A 689 29.76 -15.69 -9.94
CA LYS A 689 29.28 -14.70 -8.96
C LYS A 689 30.34 -14.39 -7.90
N GLU A 690 31.09 -15.39 -7.43
CA GLU A 690 32.19 -15.20 -6.49
C GLU A 690 33.37 -14.43 -7.12
N LEU A 691 33.77 -14.80 -8.35
CA LEU A 691 34.82 -14.12 -9.10
C LEU A 691 34.41 -12.68 -9.48
N LEU A 692 33.13 -12.43 -9.75
CA LEU A 692 32.60 -11.08 -9.94
C LEU A 692 32.72 -10.23 -8.67
N ARG A 693 32.37 -10.77 -7.48
CA ARG A 693 32.53 -10.06 -6.19
C ARG A 693 34.01 -9.73 -5.89
N ASP A 694 34.94 -10.64 -6.21
CA ASP A 694 36.39 -10.40 -6.10
C ASP A 694 36.88 -9.29 -7.04
N ILE A 695 36.38 -9.29 -8.29
CA ILE A 695 36.68 -8.25 -9.29
C ILE A 695 36.08 -6.90 -8.85
N GLU A 696 34.84 -6.85 -8.38
CA GLU A 696 34.18 -5.61 -7.93
C GLU A 696 34.94 -4.97 -6.77
N THR A 697 35.31 -5.76 -5.75
CA THR A 697 36.13 -5.27 -4.62
C THR A 697 37.45 -4.70 -5.10
N LYS A 698 38.22 -5.46 -5.90
CA LYS A 698 39.55 -5.01 -6.36
C LYS A 698 39.50 -3.89 -7.41
N VAL A 699 38.39 -3.73 -8.12
CA VAL A 699 38.13 -2.54 -8.96
C VAL A 699 37.98 -1.32 -8.05
N VAL A 700 37.13 -1.38 -7.01
CA VAL A 700 36.93 -0.26 -6.06
C VAL A 700 38.22 0.08 -5.30
N GLU A 701 39.05 -0.92 -4.95
CA GLU A 701 40.33 -0.70 -4.27
C GLU A 701 41.44 -0.08 -5.16
N LYS A 702 41.40 -0.28 -6.48
CA LYS A 702 42.56 -0.01 -7.37
C LYS A 702 42.29 0.98 -8.51
N LEU A 703 41.04 1.20 -8.88
CA LEU A 703 40.65 2.23 -9.84
C LEU A 703 40.22 3.48 -9.07
N ASP A 704 41.23 4.27 -8.69
CA ASP A 704 41.08 5.60 -8.06
C ASP A 704 40.39 6.57 -9.03
N ILE A 705 39.06 6.50 -9.04
CA ILE A 705 38.15 7.23 -9.93
C ILE A 705 36.86 7.50 -9.16
N ASP A 706 36.70 8.72 -8.67
CA ASP A 706 35.41 9.19 -8.15
C ASP A 706 34.45 9.47 -9.33
N PRO A 707 33.31 8.77 -9.46
CA PRO A 707 32.32 9.02 -10.51
C PRO A 707 31.75 10.46 -10.49
N SER A 708 31.79 11.14 -9.34
CA SER A 708 31.31 12.52 -9.19
C SER A 708 32.13 13.56 -9.97
N THR A 709 33.34 13.19 -10.43
CA THR A 709 34.22 14.05 -11.21
C THR A 709 33.86 14.15 -12.71
N MET A 710 32.91 13.34 -13.19
CA MET A 710 32.54 13.27 -14.62
C MET A 710 31.26 14.07 -14.92
N LYS A 711 31.09 14.53 -16.17
CA LYS A 711 30.03 15.50 -16.50
C LYS A 711 28.63 14.88 -16.58
N ASN A 712 28.53 13.61 -16.97
CA ASN A 712 27.29 12.87 -17.05
C ASN A 712 27.51 11.35 -16.91
N LYS A 713 26.40 10.61 -16.76
CA LYS A 713 26.43 9.15 -16.58
C LYS A 713 26.99 8.40 -17.79
N GLU A 714 26.79 8.88 -19.01
CA GLU A 714 27.22 8.20 -20.24
C GLU A 714 28.76 8.25 -20.42
N GLU A 715 29.36 9.42 -20.13
CA GLU A 715 30.81 9.61 -20.06
C GLU A 715 31.41 8.68 -18.99
N ALA A 716 30.77 8.58 -17.82
CA ALA A 716 31.17 7.66 -16.76
C ALA A 716 31.04 6.18 -17.15
N GLU A 717 29.90 5.73 -17.67
CA GLU A 717 29.72 4.35 -18.14
C GLU A 717 30.78 3.97 -19.18
N LYS A 718 31.11 4.87 -20.12
CA LYS A 718 32.14 4.63 -21.13
C LYS A 718 33.53 4.50 -20.51
N VAL A 719 33.96 5.49 -19.72
CA VAL A 719 35.32 5.51 -19.12
C VAL A 719 35.53 4.34 -18.17
N PHE A 720 34.51 3.99 -17.36
CA PHE A 720 34.57 2.80 -16.51
C PHE A 720 34.56 1.50 -17.34
N THR A 721 33.80 1.41 -18.42
CA THR A 721 33.80 0.21 -19.31
C THR A 721 35.19 -0.04 -19.91
N GLU A 722 35.86 0.99 -20.41
CA GLU A 722 37.19 0.86 -21.00
C GLU A 722 38.22 0.41 -19.94
N LYS A 723 38.26 1.07 -18.78
CA LYS A 723 39.23 0.77 -17.71
C LYS A 723 38.96 -0.56 -16.97
N VAL A 724 37.71 -0.92 -16.71
CA VAL A 724 37.36 -2.20 -16.07
C VAL A 724 37.66 -3.37 -17.02
N LEU A 725 37.46 -3.21 -18.34
CA LEU A 725 37.84 -4.22 -19.32
C LEU A 725 39.36 -4.42 -19.39
N GLU A 726 40.14 -3.33 -19.32
CA GLU A 726 41.61 -3.39 -19.23
C GLU A 726 42.08 -4.04 -17.92
N PHE A 727 41.46 -3.67 -16.79
CA PHE A 727 41.75 -4.25 -15.47
C PHE A 727 41.50 -5.76 -15.45
N ILE A 728 40.35 -6.21 -15.95
CA ILE A 728 40.00 -7.64 -16.04
C ILE A 728 40.97 -8.38 -16.97
N ARG A 729 41.29 -7.83 -18.15
CA ARG A 729 42.25 -8.45 -19.08
C ARG A 729 43.66 -8.59 -18.48
N SER A 730 44.09 -7.60 -17.71
CA SER A 730 45.45 -7.55 -17.13
C SER A 730 45.59 -8.42 -15.88
N ASN A 731 44.58 -8.45 -15.01
CA ASN A 731 44.64 -9.18 -13.72
C ASN A 731 44.04 -10.60 -13.80
N TYR A 732 43.14 -10.86 -14.76
CA TYR A 732 42.39 -12.10 -14.90
C TYR A 732 42.43 -12.62 -16.35
N SER A 733 43.63 -12.71 -16.92
CA SER A 733 43.88 -13.09 -18.32
C SER A 733 43.35 -14.48 -18.72
N PHE A 734 43.01 -15.34 -17.75
CA PHE A 734 42.31 -16.60 -17.97
C PHE A 734 40.83 -16.45 -18.36
N ILE A 735 40.23 -15.26 -18.17
CA ILE A 735 38.83 -14.97 -18.53
C ILE A 735 38.77 -14.63 -20.03
N GLY A 736 38.21 -15.54 -20.84
CA GLY A 736 38.13 -15.37 -22.29
C GLY A 736 37.36 -14.11 -22.75
N PRO A 737 37.66 -13.51 -23.93
CA PRO A 737 37.23 -12.15 -24.30
C PRO A 737 35.72 -11.90 -24.40
N ALA A 738 34.88 -12.92 -24.53
CA ALA A 738 33.43 -12.79 -24.44
C ALA A 738 32.97 -12.66 -22.98
N LYS A 739 33.47 -13.53 -22.10
CA LYS A 739 33.18 -13.53 -20.66
C LYS A 739 33.71 -12.28 -19.98
N ALA A 740 34.92 -11.82 -20.34
CA ALA A 740 35.48 -10.56 -19.84
C ALA A 740 34.60 -9.33 -20.15
N ARG A 741 33.98 -9.28 -21.35
CA ARG A 741 33.03 -8.21 -21.71
C ARG A 741 31.73 -8.29 -20.92
N ASN A 742 31.18 -9.50 -20.72
CA ASN A 742 30.00 -9.70 -19.87
C ASN A 742 30.26 -9.30 -18.40
N PHE A 743 31.43 -9.66 -17.88
CA PHE A 743 31.87 -9.29 -16.53
C PHE A 743 32.04 -7.77 -16.41
N THR A 744 32.74 -7.13 -17.37
CA THR A 744 32.87 -5.67 -17.43
C THR A 744 31.49 -4.99 -17.38
N ARG A 745 30.54 -5.43 -18.21
CA ARG A 745 29.19 -4.85 -18.26
C ARG A 745 28.46 -4.97 -16.93
N TYR A 746 28.57 -6.11 -16.25
CA TYR A 746 27.98 -6.32 -14.92
C TYR A 746 28.60 -5.41 -13.86
N VAL A 747 29.94 -5.36 -13.78
CA VAL A 747 30.69 -4.52 -12.84
C VAL A 747 30.37 -3.03 -13.04
N VAL A 748 30.33 -2.55 -14.29
CA VAL A 748 29.98 -1.15 -14.60
C VAL A 748 28.53 -0.84 -14.23
N TYR A 749 27.59 -1.76 -14.49
CA TYR A 749 26.20 -1.59 -14.04
C TYR A 749 26.08 -1.56 -12.52
N ASN A 750 26.87 -2.35 -11.78
CA ASN A 750 26.83 -2.35 -10.32
C ASN A 750 27.47 -1.09 -9.71
N LEU A 751 28.57 -0.59 -10.27
CA LEU A 751 29.31 0.57 -9.73
C LEU A 751 28.75 1.93 -10.19
N VAL A 752 28.52 2.11 -11.49
CA VAL A 752 28.08 3.39 -12.11
C VAL A 752 26.57 3.39 -12.39
N GLY A 753 26.02 2.23 -12.74
CA GLY A 753 24.60 2.06 -13.05
C GLY A 753 23.73 1.67 -11.86
N TYR A 754 22.50 1.29 -12.17
CA TYR A 754 21.48 0.79 -11.23
C TYR A 754 21.44 -0.75 -11.17
N GLY A 755 22.62 -1.38 -11.28
CA GLY A 755 22.80 -2.84 -11.25
C GLY A 755 22.03 -3.54 -12.37
N ILE A 756 21.42 -4.69 -12.04
CA ILE A 756 20.62 -5.50 -12.99
C ILE A 756 19.43 -4.76 -13.60
N LEU A 757 19.01 -3.60 -13.08
CA LEU A 757 17.92 -2.79 -13.62
C LEU A 757 18.33 -1.93 -14.83
N GLU A 758 19.63 -1.73 -15.05
CA GLU A 758 20.15 -0.82 -16.10
C GLU A 758 19.60 -1.11 -17.52
N PRO A 759 19.44 -2.37 -17.98
CA PRO A 759 18.83 -2.65 -19.28
C PRO A 759 17.36 -2.20 -19.37
N LEU A 760 16.58 -2.34 -18.30
CA LEU A 760 15.16 -1.95 -18.25
C LEU A 760 14.98 -0.42 -18.31
N LEU A 761 15.92 0.31 -17.71
CA LEU A 761 15.93 1.77 -17.75
C LEU A 761 16.26 2.31 -19.15
N LYS A 762 16.91 1.51 -20.00
CA LYS A 762 17.24 1.86 -21.39
C LYS A 762 16.18 1.48 -22.43
N ASP A 763 15.16 0.68 -22.09
CA ASP A 763 14.03 0.37 -23.00
C ASP A 763 12.91 1.43 -22.94
N GLU A 764 12.76 2.24 -24.00
CA GLU A 764 11.72 3.27 -24.13
C GLU A 764 10.28 2.72 -24.16
N LYS A 765 10.06 1.43 -24.45
CA LYS A 765 8.72 0.82 -24.41
C LYS A 765 8.18 0.64 -22.99
N LEU A 766 9.02 0.75 -21.96
CA LEU A 766 8.64 0.56 -20.55
C LEU A 766 8.22 1.89 -19.89
N GLU A 767 7.02 1.93 -19.31
CA GLU A 767 6.55 3.01 -18.43
C GLU A 767 7.19 2.94 -17.03
N GLU A 768 7.37 1.73 -16.46
CA GLU A 768 7.78 1.53 -15.05
C GLU A 768 8.63 0.28 -14.83
N VAL A 769 9.49 0.32 -13.81
CA VAL A 769 10.31 -0.80 -13.30
C VAL A 769 10.05 -0.97 -11.79
N MET A 770 9.79 -2.20 -11.34
CA MET A 770 9.21 -2.49 -10.03
C MET A 770 9.89 -3.68 -9.32
N VAL A 771 10.60 -3.41 -8.23
CA VAL A 771 11.14 -4.40 -7.27
C VAL A 771 10.17 -4.50 -6.10
N ILE A 772 9.77 -5.72 -5.72
CA ILE A 772 8.66 -5.98 -4.79
C ILE A 772 9.06 -6.82 -3.55
N GLY A 773 10.34 -6.75 -3.18
CA GLY A 773 10.98 -7.63 -2.21
C GLY A 773 12.04 -8.54 -2.84
N THR A 774 12.84 -9.16 -1.97
CA THR A 774 14.00 -10.00 -2.31
C THR A 774 13.58 -11.45 -2.55
N GLY A 775 14.32 -12.20 -3.36
CA GLY A 775 13.93 -13.54 -3.83
C GLY A 775 12.69 -13.53 -4.74
N ARG A 776 12.24 -12.35 -5.19
CA ARG A 776 11.08 -12.15 -6.08
C ARG A 776 11.51 -11.52 -7.39
N ASN A 777 10.70 -11.72 -8.42
CA ASN A 777 10.96 -11.14 -9.72
C ASN A 777 10.73 -9.64 -9.76
N VAL A 778 11.58 -8.93 -10.49
CA VAL A 778 11.31 -7.57 -10.94
C VAL A 778 10.16 -7.61 -11.95
N TYR A 779 9.22 -6.68 -11.83
CA TYR A 779 8.14 -6.45 -12.79
C TYR A 779 8.40 -5.18 -13.60
N VAL A 780 7.82 -5.11 -14.78
CA VAL A 780 7.84 -3.91 -15.63
C VAL A 780 6.44 -3.58 -16.13
N SER A 781 6.13 -2.31 -16.34
CA SER A 781 4.93 -1.88 -17.05
C SER A 781 5.31 -1.56 -18.49
N HIS A 782 4.98 -2.44 -19.43
CA HIS A 782 5.22 -2.24 -20.85
C HIS A 782 4.03 -1.51 -21.49
N SER A 783 4.30 -0.51 -22.32
CA SER A 783 3.29 0.31 -23.01
C SER A 783 2.21 -0.51 -23.74
N GLU A 784 2.64 -1.53 -24.51
CA GLU A 784 1.76 -2.45 -25.25
C GLU A 784 1.18 -3.58 -24.39
N TYR A 785 2.03 -4.37 -23.71
CA TYR A 785 1.63 -5.61 -23.01
C TYR A 785 1.18 -5.44 -21.55
N GLY A 786 1.26 -4.23 -20.99
CA GLY A 786 0.92 -3.95 -19.60
C GLY A 786 1.96 -4.49 -18.60
N ILE A 787 1.50 -4.89 -17.41
CA ILE A 787 2.38 -5.41 -16.35
C ILE A 787 2.91 -6.78 -16.76
N CYS A 788 4.22 -6.88 -16.98
CA CYS A 788 4.95 -8.10 -17.31
C CYS A 788 5.89 -8.50 -16.16
N ARG A 789 5.99 -9.80 -15.87
CA ARG A 789 7.04 -10.33 -14.98
C ARG A 789 8.35 -10.45 -15.77
N THR A 790 9.49 -10.14 -15.15
CA THR A 790 10.80 -10.39 -15.76
C THR A 790 11.47 -11.67 -15.24
N ASN A 791 12.57 -12.06 -15.88
CA ASN A 791 13.49 -13.09 -15.39
C ASN A 791 14.47 -12.59 -14.30
N LEU A 792 14.54 -11.28 -14.04
CA LEU A 792 15.44 -10.70 -13.04
C LEU A 792 14.92 -10.93 -11.61
N VAL A 793 15.83 -11.19 -10.68
CA VAL A 793 15.61 -11.41 -9.24
C VAL A 793 16.80 -10.80 -8.50
N PHE A 794 16.55 -10.13 -7.36
CA PHE A 794 17.59 -9.80 -6.38
C PHE A 794 17.65 -10.92 -5.33
N GLU A 795 18.86 -11.38 -5.02
CA GLU A 795 19.08 -12.53 -4.12
C GLU A 795 19.23 -12.08 -2.66
N GLU A 796 19.82 -10.89 -2.43
CA GLU A 796 20.14 -10.31 -1.11
C GLU A 796 19.52 -8.89 -1.00
N ASP A 797 19.10 -8.49 0.21
CA ASP A 797 18.52 -7.15 0.46
C ASP A 797 19.52 -6.02 0.16
N GLU A 798 20.80 -6.22 0.51
CA GLU A 798 21.84 -5.21 0.39
C GLU A 798 22.16 -4.84 -1.07
N GLU A 799 21.85 -5.69 -2.05
CA GLU A 799 21.95 -5.34 -3.48
C GLU A 799 20.97 -4.22 -3.86
N VAL A 800 19.76 -4.24 -3.28
CA VAL A 800 18.76 -3.20 -3.48
C VAL A 800 19.07 -1.99 -2.60
N GLU A 801 19.46 -2.17 -1.33
CA GLU A 801 19.80 -1.06 -0.44
C GLU A 801 20.95 -0.21 -1.03
N ARG A 802 22.02 -0.81 -1.59
CA ARG A 802 23.10 -0.06 -2.28
C ARG A 802 22.67 0.70 -3.53
N ILE A 803 21.56 0.34 -4.16
CA ILE A 803 20.95 1.14 -5.26
C ILE A 803 20.17 2.32 -4.67
N LEU A 804 19.40 2.07 -3.62
CA LEU A 804 18.58 3.09 -2.94
C LEU A 804 19.42 4.16 -2.23
N GLU A 805 20.51 3.78 -1.57
CA GLU A 805 21.46 4.70 -0.92
C GLU A 805 22.07 5.68 -1.92
N ARG A 806 22.51 5.19 -3.09
CA ARG A 806 23.08 6.03 -4.17
C ARG A 806 22.05 6.99 -4.76
N ILE A 807 20.82 6.51 -4.98
CA ILE A 807 19.72 7.38 -5.43
C ILE A 807 19.42 8.46 -4.37
N ALA A 808 19.30 8.08 -3.10
CA ALA A 808 19.07 9.03 -2.01
C ALA A 808 20.19 10.08 -1.92
N ALA A 809 21.45 9.66 -1.94
CA ALA A 809 22.61 10.55 -1.90
C ALA A 809 22.64 11.55 -3.07
N SER A 810 22.31 11.10 -4.30
CA SER A 810 22.27 11.97 -5.48
C SER A 810 21.22 13.08 -5.43
N VAL A 811 20.23 12.99 -4.53
CA VAL A 811 19.22 14.03 -4.28
C VAL A 811 19.32 14.67 -2.89
N GLY A 812 20.44 14.47 -2.19
CA GLY A 812 20.67 15.02 -0.84
C GLY A 812 19.75 14.45 0.24
N ARG A 813 19.22 13.23 0.03
CA ARG A 813 18.36 12.50 0.97
C ARG A 813 19.10 11.30 1.58
N ARG A 814 18.47 10.70 2.58
CA ARG A 814 18.95 9.49 3.28
C ARG A 814 17.81 8.48 3.35
N ILE A 815 18.14 7.22 3.13
CA ILE A 815 17.25 6.07 3.37
C ILE A 815 18.01 5.10 4.27
N ASP A 816 17.41 4.68 5.38
CA ASP A 816 17.97 3.66 6.28
C ASP A 816 16.89 3.11 7.23
N LYS A 817 17.28 2.24 8.17
CA LYS A 817 16.35 1.63 9.14
C LYS A 817 15.71 2.64 10.10
N ALA A 818 16.19 3.89 10.20
CA ALA A 818 15.50 4.98 10.90
C ALA A 818 14.53 5.74 9.97
N THR A 819 14.94 6.04 8.73
CA THR A 819 14.14 6.68 7.67
C THR A 819 13.94 5.72 6.49
N PRO A 820 13.04 4.71 6.60
CA PRO A 820 12.92 3.62 5.63
C PRO A 820 11.97 3.93 4.46
N LEU A 821 11.61 5.20 4.27
CA LEU A 821 10.79 5.70 3.17
C LEU A 821 11.62 6.65 2.31
N LEU A 822 11.68 6.41 1.01
CA LEU A 822 12.37 7.28 0.06
C LEU A 822 11.43 7.70 -1.07
N ASP A 823 11.49 8.98 -1.38
CA ASP A 823 10.94 9.59 -2.58
C ASP A 823 12.05 10.46 -3.20
N ALA A 824 12.33 10.29 -4.48
CA ALA A 824 13.50 10.83 -5.15
C ALA A 824 13.31 10.92 -6.68
N ARG A 825 14.30 11.48 -7.37
CA ARG A 825 14.40 11.48 -8.83
C ARG A 825 15.76 10.95 -9.27
N LEU A 826 15.78 10.34 -10.45
CA LEU A 826 17.00 10.06 -11.21
C LEU A 826 17.37 11.25 -12.09
N MET A 827 18.58 11.23 -12.66
CA MET A 827 19.13 12.34 -13.47
C MET A 827 18.38 12.61 -14.78
N ASP A 828 17.66 11.60 -15.31
CA ASP A 828 16.78 11.69 -16.48
C ASP A 828 15.38 12.28 -16.15
N GLY A 829 15.13 12.60 -14.88
CA GLY A 829 13.82 13.06 -14.39
C GLY A 829 12.86 11.93 -13.98
N SER A 830 13.24 10.65 -14.16
CA SER A 830 12.45 9.50 -13.72
C SER A 830 12.26 9.52 -12.20
N ARG A 831 11.07 9.14 -11.74
CA ARG A 831 10.67 9.25 -10.32
C ARG A 831 10.90 7.94 -9.60
N VAL A 832 11.36 8.03 -8.36
CA VAL A 832 11.72 6.88 -7.53
C VAL A 832 10.94 6.91 -6.22
N ASN A 833 10.12 5.90 -5.97
CA ASN A 833 9.61 5.61 -4.63
C ASN A 833 10.17 4.28 -4.14
N ALA A 834 10.60 4.23 -2.87
CA ALA A 834 11.14 3.02 -2.28
C ALA A 834 10.83 2.90 -0.79
N THR A 835 10.82 1.65 -0.32
CA THR A 835 10.62 1.28 1.09
C THR A 835 11.59 0.16 1.47
N ILE A 836 12.06 0.12 2.72
CA ILE A 836 12.97 -0.92 3.23
C ILE A 836 12.52 -1.47 4.59
N PRO A 837 13.05 -2.63 5.05
CA PRO A 837 12.73 -3.18 6.36
C PRO A 837 13.02 -2.19 7.50
N PRO A 838 12.22 -2.18 8.59
CA PRO A 838 11.22 -3.20 8.94
C PRO A 838 9.81 -2.95 8.38
N ILE A 839 9.57 -1.84 7.65
CA ILE A 839 8.19 -1.52 7.19
C ILE A 839 7.78 -2.29 5.94
N SER A 840 8.72 -2.78 5.12
CA SER A 840 8.43 -3.73 4.05
C SER A 840 8.82 -5.14 4.51
N ILE A 841 7.82 -6.02 4.60
CA ILE A 841 7.98 -7.35 5.24
C ILE A 841 8.81 -8.31 4.38
N ASP A 842 8.75 -8.15 3.06
CA ASP A 842 9.32 -9.10 2.10
C ASP A 842 10.68 -8.62 1.53
N GLY A 843 11.37 -7.72 2.24
CA GLY A 843 12.62 -7.07 1.81
C GLY A 843 12.40 -5.67 1.18
N PRO A 844 13.47 -5.01 0.69
CA PRO A 844 13.40 -3.73 -0.01
C PRO A 844 12.47 -3.71 -1.23
N THR A 845 11.80 -2.59 -1.45
CA THR A 845 10.96 -2.35 -2.63
C THR A 845 11.38 -1.05 -3.33
N LEU A 846 11.31 -1.03 -4.65
CA LEU A 846 11.74 0.09 -5.50
C LEU A 846 10.79 0.21 -6.69
N THR A 847 10.22 1.39 -6.90
CA THR A 847 9.38 1.72 -8.05
C THR A 847 10.02 2.89 -8.79
N ILE A 848 10.46 2.66 -10.03
CA ILE A 848 10.95 3.68 -10.93
C ILE A 848 9.87 3.93 -11.98
N ARG A 849 9.20 5.10 -11.94
CA ARG A 849 8.29 5.55 -12.98
C ARG A 849 9.09 6.39 -13.98
N LYS A 850 9.26 5.89 -15.20
CA LYS A 850 10.17 6.45 -16.18
C LYS A 850 9.65 7.77 -16.75
N PHE A 851 10.52 8.73 -16.94
CA PHE A 851 10.21 9.97 -17.65
C PHE A 851 10.30 9.71 -19.17
N LYS A 852 9.20 9.88 -19.91
CA LYS A 852 9.18 9.65 -21.37
C LYS A 852 9.76 10.87 -22.09
N ALA A 853 10.79 10.66 -22.92
CA ALA A 853 11.53 11.73 -23.59
C ALA A 853 10.74 12.54 -24.63
N ASP A 854 9.67 11.97 -25.20
CA ASP A 854 8.72 12.64 -26.10
C ASP A 854 7.30 12.31 -25.61
N PRO A 855 6.48 13.28 -25.17
CA PRO A 855 5.11 13.02 -24.71
C PRO A 855 4.21 12.53 -25.86
N LEU A 856 3.03 11.99 -25.54
CA LEU A 856 2.02 11.74 -26.56
C LEU A 856 1.36 13.06 -26.99
N THR A 857 1.04 13.18 -28.27
CA THR A 857 0.45 14.35 -28.90
C THR A 857 -1.02 14.12 -29.26
N VAL A 858 -1.72 15.18 -29.69
CA VAL A 858 -3.10 15.07 -30.18
C VAL A 858 -3.22 14.13 -31.40
N VAL A 859 -2.17 14.00 -32.21
CA VAL A 859 -2.12 13.05 -33.33
C VAL A 859 -2.14 11.61 -32.83
N ASP A 860 -1.41 11.29 -31.75
CA ASP A 860 -1.48 9.98 -31.11
C ASP A 860 -2.87 9.72 -30.51
N LEU A 861 -3.48 10.72 -29.85
CA LEU A 861 -4.83 10.59 -29.29
C LEU A 861 -5.91 10.37 -30.37
N ILE A 862 -5.75 10.92 -31.58
CA ILE A 862 -6.61 10.62 -32.73
C ILE A 862 -6.33 9.20 -33.24
N ASN A 863 -5.07 8.83 -33.45
CA ASN A 863 -4.67 7.49 -33.89
C ASN A 863 -5.16 6.37 -32.95
N PHE A 864 -5.18 6.62 -31.64
CA PHE A 864 -5.69 5.69 -30.64
C PHE A 864 -7.22 5.67 -30.52
N LYS A 865 -7.96 6.53 -31.23
CA LYS A 865 -9.40 6.82 -31.06
C LYS A 865 -9.80 7.37 -29.67
N THR A 866 -8.89 8.01 -28.96
CA THR A 866 -9.23 8.78 -27.75
C THR A 866 -9.98 10.06 -28.11
N LEU A 867 -9.68 10.63 -29.28
CA LEU A 867 -10.34 11.76 -29.94
C LEU A 867 -10.67 11.42 -31.39
N THR A 868 -11.59 12.18 -31.99
CA THR A 868 -11.75 12.30 -33.45
C THR A 868 -11.16 13.63 -33.92
N THR A 869 -10.80 13.77 -35.21
CA THR A 869 -10.26 15.04 -35.73
C THR A 869 -11.21 16.21 -35.51
N ASP A 870 -12.52 16.01 -35.70
CA ASP A 870 -13.56 17.03 -35.46
C ASP A 870 -13.57 17.54 -34.02
N ILE A 871 -13.45 16.64 -33.04
CA ILE A 871 -13.47 16.99 -31.61
C ILE A 871 -12.12 17.60 -31.20
N ALA A 872 -11.00 17.09 -31.72
CA ALA A 872 -9.69 17.70 -31.53
C ALA A 872 -9.62 19.13 -32.10
N ALA A 873 -10.24 19.39 -33.25
CA ALA A 873 -10.32 20.72 -33.86
C ALA A 873 -11.21 21.68 -33.06
N TYR A 874 -12.32 21.18 -32.48
CA TYR A 874 -13.15 21.94 -31.56
C TYR A 874 -12.40 22.29 -30.26
N LEU A 875 -11.70 21.32 -29.67
CA LEU A 875 -10.90 21.53 -28.47
C LEU A 875 -9.75 22.50 -28.70
N TRP A 876 -9.06 22.42 -29.85
CA TRP A 876 -8.07 23.43 -30.25
C TRP A 876 -8.68 24.83 -30.26
N TYR A 877 -9.79 25.04 -30.98
CA TYR A 877 -10.47 26.33 -31.07
C TYR A 877 -10.87 26.89 -29.69
N VAL A 878 -11.34 26.04 -28.76
CA VAL A 878 -11.70 26.46 -27.39
C VAL A 878 -10.49 26.72 -26.50
N THR A 879 -9.46 25.87 -26.53
CA THR A 879 -8.24 26.06 -25.71
C THR A 879 -7.43 27.27 -26.19
N GLU A 880 -7.39 27.54 -27.48
CA GLU A 880 -6.87 28.80 -28.03
C GLU A 880 -7.72 29.99 -27.57
N GLY A 881 -9.06 29.89 -27.65
CA GLY A 881 -9.98 30.99 -27.40
C GLY A 881 -10.24 31.90 -28.59
N ALA A 882 -9.80 31.48 -29.78
CA ALA A 882 -9.89 32.23 -31.04
C ALA A 882 -9.44 33.70 -30.92
N GLY A 883 -8.35 33.93 -30.18
CA GLY A 883 -7.76 35.25 -29.96
C GLY A 883 -8.54 36.22 -29.06
N ILE A 884 -9.62 35.79 -28.38
CA ILE A 884 -10.40 36.68 -27.49
C ILE A 884 -10.61 36.13 -26.08
N LYS A 885 -11.19 34.92 -25.92
CA LYS A 885 -11.44 34.33 -24.59
C LYS A 885 -11.10 32.84 -24.61
N PRO A 886 -9.92 32.44 -24.11
CA PRO A 886 -9.57 31.04 -23.97
C PRO A 886 -10.45 30.32 -22.94
N GLY A 887 -10.93 29.13 -23.30
CA GLY A 887 -11.83 28.37 -22.43
C GLY A 887 -11.11 27.81 -21.20
N ASN A 888 -11.76 27.90 -20.05
CA ASN A 888 -11.31 27.26 -18.82
C ASN A 888 -11.70 25.77 -18.84
N ILE A 889 -10.76 24.84 -18.64
CA ILE A 889 -10.97 23.40 -18.88
C ILE A 889 -10.43 22.53 -17.73
N LEU A 890 -11.26 21.60 -17.23
CA LEU A 890 -10.81 20.50 -16.36
C LEU A 890 -10.86 19.15 -17.07
N VAL A 891 -9.72 18.45 -17.09
CA VAL A 891 -9.64 17.05 -17.53
C VAL A 891 -9.83 16.14 -16.33
N ALA A 892 -11.01 15.54 -16.21
CA ALA A 892 -11.42 14.75 -15.06
C ALA A 892 -11.40 13.24 -15.36
N GLY A 893 -10.99 12.40 -14.40
CA GLY A 893 -10.89 10.96 -14.67
C GLY A 893 -10.37 10.10 -13.52
N GLY A 894 -10.14 8.81 -13.79
CA GLY A 894 -9.50 7.86 -12.86
C GLY A 894 -7.96 7.94 -12.83
N SER A 895 -7.31 7.16 -11.96
CA SER A 895 -5.84 7.00 -11.95
C SER A 895 -5.36 6.26 -13.21
N GLY A 896 -4.27 6.73 -13.81
CA GLY A 896 -3.70 6.17 -15.05
C GLY A 896 -4.61 6.26 -16.29
N SER A 897 -5.74 6.96 -16.22
CA SER A 897 -6.72 7.10 -17.32
C SER A 897 -6.19 7.85 -18.53
N GLY A 898 -5.29 8.82 -18.32
CA GLY A 898 -4.70 9.66 -19.37
C GLY A 898 -4.76 11.16 -19.09
N LYS A 899 -5.43 11.60 -18.01
CA LYS A 899 -5.74 13.03 -17.73
C LYS A 899 -4.60 14.01 -18.06
N THR A 900 -3.39 13.75 -17.53
CA THR A 900 -2.19 14.59 -17.71
C THR A 900 -1.71 14.63 -19.16
N THR A 901 -1.87 13.53 -19.90
CA THR A 901 -1.56 13.42 -21.33
C THR A 901 -2.55 14.23 -22.17
N THR A 902 -3.85 14.11 -21.90
CA THR A 902 -4.88 14.92 -22.56
C THR A 902 -4.68 16.41 -22.25
N LEU A 903 -4.38 16.77 -21.00
CA LEU A 903 -4.00 18.13 -20.63
C LEU A 903 -2.76 18.61 -21.40
N ASN A 904 -1.70 17.81 -21.50
CA ASN A 904 -0.50 18.17 -22.27
C ASN A 904 -0.80 18.41 -23.77
N CYS A 905 -1.71 17.62 -24.35
CA CYS A 905 -2.18 17.82 -25.72
C CYS A 905 -2.96 19.12 -25.88
N LEU A 906 -3.85 19.47 -24.94
CA LEU A 906 -4.56 20.76 -24.94
C LEU A 906 -3.58 21.94 -24.79
N CYS A 907 -2.62 21.83 -23.88
CA CYS A 907 -1.60 22.85 -23.68
C CYS A 907 -0.68 23.05 -24.91
N SER A 908 -0.61 22.08 -25.82
CA SER A 908 0.09 22.21 -27.10
C SER A 908 -0.65 23.10 -28.12
N PHE A 909 -1.91 23.47 -27.85
CA PHE A 909 -2.66 24.47 -28.62
C PHE A 909 -2.48 25.90 -28.11
N ILE A 910 -1.78 26.14 -27.00
CA ILE A 910 -1.54 27.49 -26.49
C ILE A 910 -0.57 28.22 -27.43
N PRO A 911 -0.86 29.45 -27.90
CA PRO A 911 0.06 30.26 -28.71
C PRO A 911 1.38 30.57 -27.99
N ASP A 912 2.51 30.49 -28.71
CA ASP A 912 3.87 30.75 -28.18
C ASP A 912 4.08 32.16 -27.58
N THR A 913 3.20 33.11 -27.89
CA THR A 913 3.22 34.47 -27.35
C THR A 913 2.78 34.55 -25.89
N GLU A 914 2.06 33.55 -25.39
CA GLU A 914 1.44 33.56 -24.06
C GLU A 914 2.37 33.04 -22.96
N ARG A 915 2.34 33.68 -21.79
CA ARG A 915 3.11 33.29 -20.61
C ARG A 915 2.42 32.15 -19.85
N ILE A 916 2.99 30.95 -19.97
CA ILE A 916 2.46 29.73 -19.35
C ILE A 916 3.13 29.48 -18.00
N ILE A 917 2.34 29.24 -16.95
CA ILE A 917 2.85 28.78 -15.64
C ILE A 917 2.18 27.46 -15.25
N THR A 918 2.96 26.39 -15.17
CA THR A 918 2.52 25.05 -14.75
C THR A 918 2.89 24.78 -13.29
N ILE A 919 1.93 24.28 -12.51
CA ILE A 919 2.07 23.96 -11.08
C ILE A 919 1.74 22.48 -10.88
N GLU A 920 2.67 21.69 -10.38
CA GLU A 920 2.52 20.23 -10.29
C GLU A 920 3.04 19.69 -8.94
N ASP A 921 2.50 18.57 -8.43
CA ASP A 921 3.11 17.85 -7.28
C ASP A 921 4.59 17.54 -7.57
N THR A 922 4.82 17.16 -8.82
CA THR A 922 6.06 16.66 -9.37
C THR A 922 5.95 16.85 -10.88
N ALA A 923 6.84 17.63 -11.50
CA ALA A 923 6.69 18.04 -12.89
C ALA A 923 6.55 16.86 -13.87
N GLU A 924 5.47 16.87 -14.65
CA GLU A 924 5.01 15.80 -15.54
C GLU A 924 4.67 16.33 -16.94
N LEU A 925 4.18 17.58 -17.04
CA LEU A 925 3.92 18.27 -18.30
C LEU A 925 5.20 18.59 -19.09
N GLN A 926 5.09 18.53 -20.41
CA GLN A 926 6.14 18.75 -21.41
C GLN A 926 5.56 19.52 -22.59
N LEU A 927 5.74 20.85 -22.57
CA LEU A 927 5.11 21.77 -23.52
C LEU A 927 6.11 22.22 -24.60
N PRO A 928 5.69 22.38 -25.87
CA PRO A 928 6.53 22.93 -26.94
C PRO A 928 6.69 24.46 -26.86
N ALA A 929 6.44 25.08 -25.69
CA ALA A 929 6.30 26.52 -25.51
C ALA A 929 7.58 27.18 -24.98
N THR A 930 7.90 28.36 -25.52
CA THR A 930 9.13 29.11 -25.13
C THR A 930 8.97 29.93 -23.85
N HIS A 931 7.80 30.54 -23.62
CA HIS A 931 7.55 31.46 -22.49
C HIS A 931 6.96 30.74 -21.25
N TRP A 932 7.60 29.64 -20.84
CA TRP A 932 7.08 28.71 -19.84
C TRP A 932 7.83 28.77 -18.50
N VAL A 933 7.09 28.82 -17.38
CA VAL A 933 7.61 28.65 -16.01
C VAL A 933 7.05 27.37 -15.40
N ARG A 934 7.92 26.57 -14.77
CA ARG A 934 7.55 25.34 -14.07
C ARG A 934 7.70 25.54 -12.56
N LEU A 935 6.63 25.26 -11.81
CA LEU A 935 6.59 25.28 -10.36
C LEU A 935 6.22 23.88 -9.84
N GLU A 936 6.85 23.46 -8.76
CA GLU A 936 6.72 22.12 -8.20
C GLU A 936 6.55 22.18 -6.69
N THR A 937 5.63 21.38 -6.14
CA THR A 937 5.43 21.32 -4.68
C THR A 937 6.68 20.82 -3.96
N LYS A 938 6.84 21.24 -2.71
CA LYS A 938 7.90 20.74 -1.83
C LYS A 938 7.24 20.02 -0.64
N PRO A 939 7.36 18.69 -0.52
CA PRO A 939 6.90 18.01 0.69
C PRO A 939 7.73 18.45 1.91
N PRO A 940 7.19 18.31 3.13
CA PRO A 940 7.91 18.63 4.36
C PRO A 940 9.16 17.75 4.52
N ASN A 941 10.09 18.20 5.36
CA ASN A 941 11.20 17.37 5.82
C ASN A 941 10.70 16.26 6.77
N VAL A 942 11.62 15.40 7.23
CA VAL A 942 11.28 14.29 8.16
C VAL A 942 10.81 14.75 9.56
N GLU A 943 10.91 16.05 9.86
CA GLU A 943 10.49 16.69 11.11
C GLU A 943 9.13 17.40 10.95
N GLY A 944 8.57 17.44 9.74
CA GLY A 944 7.29 18.07 9.41
C GLY A 944 7.38 19.53 8.92
N GLU A 945 8.58 20.08 8.73
CA GLU A 945 8.79 21.48 8.40
C GLU A 945 9.09 21.75 6.92
N GLY A 946 8.80 22.99 6.49
CA GLY A 946 9.22 23.52 5.19
C GLY A 946 8.46 22.96 3.98
N GLU A 947 7.23 22.49 4.17
CA GLU A 947 6.30 22.19 3.08
C GLU A 947 5.99 23.45 2.25
N VAL A 948 5.76 23.27 0.94
CA VAL A 948 5.18 24.27 0.03
C VAL A 948 4.17 23.53 -0.84
N ASP A 949 2.88 23.76 -0.60
CA ASP A 949 1.80 23.05 -1.28
C ASP A 949 1.41 23.70 -2.63
N MET A 950 0.42 23.12 -3.32
CA MET A 950 -0.06 23.69 -4.58
C MET A 950 -0.79 25.02 -4.39
N ASP A 951 -1.47 25.24 -3.26
CA ASP A 951 -2.29 26.42 -3.02
C ASP A 951 -1.40 27.66 -2.84
N ASP A 952 -0.28 27.52 -2.14
CA ASP A 952 0.77 28.55 -2.07
C ASP A 952 1.40 28.84 -3.45
N LEU A 953 1.62 27.82 -4.28
CA LEU A 953 2.14 28.02 -5.64
C LEU A 953 1.13 28.70 -6.58
N VAL A 954 -0.17 28.38 -6.49
CA VAL A 954 -1.22 29.08 -7.24
C VAL A 954 -1.33 30.53 -6.77
N LYS A 955 -1.41 30.80 -5.45
CA LYS A 955 -1.42 32.18 -4.89
C LYS A 955 -0.23 33.01 -5.37
N ASN A 956 0.97 32.42 -5.40
CA ASN A 956 2.17 33.09 -5.88
C ASN A 956 2.10 33.36 -7.39
N THR A 957 1.61 32.39 -8.18
CA THR A 957 1.46 32.48 -9.64
C THR A 957 0.59 33.66 -10.07
N LEU A 958 -0.47 34.00 -9.33
CA LEU A 958 -1.32 35.17 -9.64
C LEU A 958 -0.58 36.52 -9.51
N ARG A 959 0.63 36.54 -8.95
CA ARG A 959 1.52 37.74 -8.90
C ARG A 959 2.54 37.77 -10.03
N MET A 960 2.64 36.71 -10.84
CA MET A 960 3.67 36.54 -11.88
C MET A 960 3.21 36.95 -13.29
N ARG A 961 2.04 37.60 -13.38
CA ARG A 961 1.31 37.95 -14.61
C ARG A 961 1.27 36.78 -15.63
N PRO A 962 0.69 35.62 -15.28
CA PRO A 962 0.49 34.53 -16.22
C PRO A 962 -0.62 34.90 -17.22
N ASP A 963 -0.46 34.51 -18.48
CA ASP A 963 -1.57 34.44 -19.43
C ASP A 963 -2.29 33.09 -19.29
N ARG A 964 -1.58 32.02 -18.85
CA ARG A 964 -2.15 30.70 -18.54
C ARG A 964 -1.67 30.17 -17.19
N VAL A 965 -2.61 29.71 -16.37
CA VAL A 965 -2.35 28.96 -15.13
C VAL A 965 -2.78 27.51 -15.34
N ILE A 966 -1.83 26.57 -15.24
CA ILE A 966 -2.11 25.14 -15.41
C ILE A 966 -1.77 24.40 -14.11
N VAL A 967 -2.75 23.77 -13.48
CA VAL A 967 -2.53 22.95 -12.27
C VAL A 967 -2.60 21.46 -12.63
N GLY A 968 -1.48 20.76 -12.48
CA GLY A 968 -1.31 19.37 -12.93
C GLY A 968 -2.39 18.44 -12.40
N GLU A 969 -2.77 18.55 -11.13
CA GLU A 969 -3.96 17.90 -10.58
C GLU A 969 -4.50 18.62 -9.34
N VAL A 970 -5.73 19.11 -9.38
CA VAL A 970 -6.40 19.67 -8.19
C VAL A 970 -6.99 18.56 -7.32
N ARG A 971 -6.73 18.66 -6.02
CA ARG A 971 -7.09 17.72 -4.93
C ARG A 971 -7.65 18.40 -3.69
N GLY A 972 -7.34 19.67 -3.45
CA GLY A 972 -7.55 20.40 -2.19
C GLY A 972 -7.80 21.91 -2.38
N PRO A 973 -7.41 22.76 -1.41
CA PRO A 973 -7.72 24.19 -1.38
C PRO A 973 -7.30 24.98 -2.62
N GLU A 974 -6.24 24.54 -3.31
CA GLU A 974 -5.75 25.15 -4.54
C GLU A 974 -6.81 25.16 -5.66
N ALA A 975 -7.81 24.26 -5.60
CA ALA A 975 -8.97 24.30 -6.48
C ALA A 975 -9.74 25.63 -6.33
N ARG A 976 -9.98 26.09 -5.09
CA ARG A 976 -10.66 27.37 -4.85
C ARG A 976 -9.81 28.55 -5.33
N THR A 977 -8.50 28.49 -5.19
CA THR A 977 -7.59 29.54 -5.68
C THR A 977 -7.52 29.55 -7.20
N LEU A 978 -7.54 28.39 -7.87
CA LEU A 978 -7.63 28.27 -9.32
C LEU A 978 -8.97 28.82 -9.87
N PHE A 979 -10.10 28.48 -9.23
CA PHE A 979 -11.39 29.07 -9.58
C PHE A 979 -11.46 30.58 -9.29
N THR A 980 -10.73 31.06 -8.28
CA THR A 980 -10.55 32.51 -8.05
C THR A 980 -9.73 33.14 -9.19
N ALA A 981 -8.72 32.44 -9.73
CA ALA A 981 -7.95 32.90 -10.90
C ALA A 981 -8.86 33.05 -12.14
N MET A 982 -9.66 32.02 -12.45
CA MET A 982 -10.64 32.03 -13.55
C MET A 982 -11.62 33.21 -13.41
N ASN A 983 -12.17 33.43 -12.21
CA ASN A 983 -13.10 34.54 -11.93
C ASN A 983 -12.43 35.93 -11.91
N THR A 984 -11.10 36.02 -11.88
CA THR A 984 -10.33 37.29 -11.88
C THR A 984 -9.64 37.60 -13.21
N GLY A 985 -10.04 36.91 -14.29
CA GLY A 985 -9.57 37.20 -15.65
C GLY A 985 -8.35 36.39 -16.11
N HIS A 986 -7.89 35.40 -15.32
CA HIS A 986 -6.90 34.42 -15.76
C HIS A 986 -7.60 33.31 -16.56
N ASP A 987 -8.19 33.69 -17.69
CA ASP A 987 -8.86 32.79 -18.62
C ASP A 987 -7.89 31.80 -19.28
N GLY A 988 -8.40 30.72 -19.86
CA GLY A 988 -7.57 29.62 -20.34
C GLY A 988 -6.88 28.85 -19.24
N SER A 989 -7.28 29.03 -17.98
CA SER A 989 -6.80 28.26 -16.85
C SER A 989 -7.26 26.81 -16.99
N MET A 990 -6.34 25.87 -16.77
CA MET A 990 -6.60 24.44 -16.97
C MET A 990 -6.07 23.60 -15.81
N GLY A 991 -6.57 22.38 -15.70
CA GLY A 991 -5.97 21.38 -14.83
C GLY A 991 -6.59 20.01 -14.96
N THR A 992 -6.10 19.06 -14.18
CA THR A 992 -6.77 17.75 -14.05
C THR A 992 -7.43 17.59 -12.69
N LEU A 993 -8.46 16.74 -12.61
CA LEU A 993 -9.18 16.43 -11.37
C LEU A 993 -9.52 14.93 -11.35
N HIS A 994 -9.69 14.34 -10.17
CA HIS A 994 -10.19 12.98 -10.09
C HIS A 994 -11.72 12.91 -9.97
N ALA A 995 -12.39 12.25 -10.91
CA ALA A 995 -13.83 11.97 -10.86
C ALA A 995 -14.19 10.87 -11.86
N ASN A 996 -15.39 10.29 -11.74
CA ASN A 996 -15.88 9.24 -12.62
C ASN A 996 -17.02 9.71 -13.56
N SER A 997 -17.50 10.93 -13.40
CA SER A 997 -18.49 11.58 -14.28
C SER A 997 -18.41 13.11 -14.15
N ALA A 998 -18.93 13.85 -15.14
CA ALA A 998 -18.92 15.32 -15.08
C ALA A 998 -19.70 15.87 -13.87
N ARG A 999 -20.77 15.18 -13.45
CA ARG A 999 -21.55 15.53 -12.25
C ARG A 999 -20.75 15.32 -10.96
N GLU A 1000 -19.92 14.29 -10.90
CA GLU A 1000 -19.04 14.04 -9.75
C GLU A 1000 -17.93 15.11 -9.67
N THR A 1001 -17.42 15.61 -10.79
CA THR A 1001 -16.46 16.74 -10.82
C THR A 1001 -17.01 17.96 -10.08
N ILE A 1002 -18.21 18.44 -10.43
CA ILE A 1002 -18.90 19.53 -9.74
C ILE A 1002 -19.12 19.21 -8.25
N THR A 1003 -19.50 17.97 -7.95
CA THR A 1003 -19.75 17.49 -6.58
C THR A 1003 -18.49 17.50 -5.72
N ARG A 1004 -17.31 17.20 -6.30
CA ARG A 1004 -16.03 17.21 -5.59
C ARG A 1004 -15.47 18.61 -5.42
N LEU A 1005 -15.52 19.44 -6.46
CA LEU A 1005 -15.09 20.85 -6.39
C LEU A 1005 -15.77 21.58 -5.23
N THR A 1006 -17.08 21.40 -5.08
CA THR A 1006 -17.91 22.11 -4.09
C THR A 1006 -17.76 21.63 -2.65
N ASN A 1007 -17.14 20.48 -2.42
CA ASN A 1007 -17.01 19.89 -1.09
C ASN A 1007 -15.57 19.97 -0.57
N PRO A 1008 -15.35 19.99 0.77
CA PRO A 1008 -14.01 19.87 1.34
C PRO A 1008 -13.31 18.57 0.88
N PRO A 1009 -11.99 18.59 0.60
CA PRO A 1009 -11.05 19.71 0.86
C PRO A 1009 -11.00 20.81 -0.21
N MET A 1010 -11.70 20.70 -1.34
CA MET A 1010 -11.67 21.69 -2.43
C MET A 1010 -12.49 22.95 -2.12
N ALA A 1011 -13.73 22.77 -1.65
CA ALA A 1011 -14.62 23.81 -1.14
C ALA A 1011 -14.75 25.07 -2.05
N VAL A 1012 -14.85 24.85 -3.37
CA VAL A 1012 -15.16 25.88 -4.37
C VAL A 1012 -16.63 26.30 -4.23
N PRO A 1013 -16.94 27.58 -3.98
CA PRO A 1013 -18.33 28.07 -3.95
C PRO A 1013 -19.08 27.80 -5.27
N TYR A 1014 -20.36 27.45 -5.21
CA TYR A 1014 -21.17 27.16 -6.41
C TYR A 1014 -21.19 28.35 -7.39
N ILE A 1015 -21.35 29.57 -6.88
CA ILE A 1015 -21.25 30.83 -7.64
C ILE A 1015 -19.94 31.02 -8.44
N MET A 1016 -18.83 30.34 -8.08
CA MET A 1016 -17.58 30.41 -8.86
C MET A 1016 -17.53 29.42 -10.03
N LEU A 1017 -18.37 28.37 -10.03
CA LEU A 1017 -18.32 27.29 -11.02
C LEU A 1017 -18.61 27.71 -12.47
N PRO A 1018 -19.49 28.70 -12.78
CA PRO A 1018 -19.73 29.15 -14.16
C PRO A 1018 -18.51 29.78 -14.87
N ALA A 1019 -17.41 30.02 -14.15
CA ALA A 1019 -16.14 30.42 -14.75
C ALA A 1019 -15.39 29.25 -15.44
N LEU A 1020 -15.74 28.00 -15.14
CA LEU A 1020 -15.30 26.84 -15.91
C LEU A 1020 -16.15 26.73 -17.18
N ASP A 1021 -15.54 26.46 -18.33
CA ASP A 1021 -16.28 26.28 -19.60
C ASP A 1021 -16.49 24.79 -19.93
N LEU A 1022 -15.49 23.93 -19.72
CA LEU A 1022 -15.51 22.51 -20.09
C LEU A 1022 -15.03 21.55 -18.99
N ILE A 1023 -15.69 20.40 -18.91
CA ILE A 1023 -15.22 19.18 -18.23
C ILE A 1023 -15.05 18.08 -19.29
N ILE A 1024 -13.85 17.50 -19.37
CA ILE A 1024 -13.51 16.39 -20.27
C ILE A 1024 -13.30 15.14 -19.42
N MET A 1025 -14.15 14.12 -19.58
CA MET A 1025 -14.14 12.91 -18.74
C MET A 1025 -13.34 11.76 -19.38
N GLU A 1026 -12.11 11.52 -18.92
CA GLU A 1026 -11.22 10.47 -19.43
C GLU A 1026 -11.18 9.22 -18.53
N ASN A 1027 -11.38 8.05 -19.12
CA ASN A 1027 -11.42 6.77 -18.41
C ASN A 1027 -10.46 5.73 -19.02
N LYS A 1028 -9.84 4.93 -18.15
CA LYS A 1028 -9.16 3.67 -18.50
C LYS A 1028 -10.23 2.60 -18.66
N ILE A 1029 -10.30 1.94 -19.81
CA ILE A 1029 -11.33 0.94 -20.12
C ILE A 1029 -10.63 -0.32 -20.61
N TYR A 1030 -10.86 -1.44 -19.93
CA TYR A 1030 -10.39 -2.75 -20.37
C TYR A 1030 -11.40 -3.33 -21.37
N PHE A 1031 -10.97 -3.55 -22.62
CA PHE A 1031 -11.85 -3.95 -23.72
C PHE A 1031 -11.18 -5.03 -24.57
N GLN A 1032 -11.86 -6.17 -24.74
CA GLN A 1032 -11.39 -7.31 -25.54
C GLN A 1032 -9.94 -7.75 -25.18
N GLY A 1033 -9.61 -7.75 -23.90
CA GLY A 1033 -8.28 -8.13 -23.38
C GLY A 1033 -7.21 -7.03 -23.44
N THR A 1034 -7.47 -5.88 -24.07
CA THR A 1034 -6.54 -4.75 -24.15
C THR A 1034 -6.94 -3.62 -23.19
N THR A 1035 -6.01 -2.69 -22.90
CA THR A 1035 -6.30 -1.46 -22.13
C THR A 1035 -6.45 -0.29 -23.08
N LEU A 1036 -7.66 0.24 -23.19
CA LEU A 1036 -7.96 1.48 -23.91
C LEU A 1036 -7.99 2.67 -22.93
N ARG A 1037 -7.72 3.86 -23.45
CA ARG A 1037 -7.93 5.14 -22.77
C ARG A 1037 -8.90 5.96 -23.64
N ARG A 1038 -9.98 6.47 -23.07
CA ARG A 1038 -11.09 7.10 -23.83
C ARG A 1038 -11.62 8.32 -23.12
N ILE A 1039 -11.83 9.40 -23.87
CA ILE A 1039 -12.74 10.46 -23.46
C ILE A 1039 -14.17 9.93 -23.60
N THR A 1040 -14.86 9.82 -22.47
CA THR A 1040 -16.17 9.17 -22.32
C THR A 1040 -17.34 10.14 -22.33
N GLU A 1041 -17.13 11.35 -21.82
CA GLU A 1041 -18.09 12.47 -21.85
C GLU A 1041 -17.30 13.76 -22.07
N ILE A 1042 -17.87 14.72 -22.80
CA ILE A 1042 -17.45 16.13 -22.76
C ILE A 1042 -18.69 16.94 -22.38
N ALA A 1043 -18.59 17.71 -21.29
CA ALA A 1043 -19.68 18.50 -20.75
C ALA A 1043 -19.31 19.98 -20.68
N GLU A 1044 -20.17 20.82 -21.23
CA GLU A 1044 -20.13 22.27 -21.03
C GLU A 1044 -20.80 22.61 -19.69
N VAL A 1045 -20.19 23.56 -18.97
CA VAL A 1045 -20.68 24.03 -17.67
C VAL A 1045 -21.44 25.35 -17.90
N THR A 1046 -22.64 25.46 -17.34
CA THR A 1046 -23.56 26.59 -17.57
C THR A 1046 -24.34 26.95 -16.30
N GLU A 1047 -24.78 28.21 -16.21
CA GLU A 1047 -25.63 28.68 -15.12
C GLU A 1047 -27.01 28.00 -15.14
N GLY A 1048 -27.53 27.64 -13.97
CA GLY A 1048 -28.87 27.07 -13.83
C GLY A 1048 -29.96 28.13 -13.94
N THR A 1049 -31.02 27.83 -14.69
CA THR A 1049 -32.14 28.75 -14.98
C THR A 1049 -33.40 28.49 -14.13
N GLY A 1050 -33.24 27.86 -12.96
CA GLY A 1050 -34.35 27.45 -12.08
C GLY A 1050 -34.50 28.33 -10.83
N GLU A 1051 -35.69 28.30 -10.22
CA GLU A 1051 -35.95 28.91 -8.92
C GLU A 1051 -35.27 28.11 -7.78
N GLY A 1052 -33.97 28.36 -7.63
CA GLY A 1052 -33.13 27.80 -6.58
C GLY A 1052 -31.71 28.33 -6.73
N GLU A 1053 -31.29 29.16 -5.76
CA GLU A 1053 -29.94 29.71 -5.71
C GLU A 1053 -28.87 28.59 -5.71
N ASP A 1054 -27.70 28.85 -6.30
CA ASP A 1054 -26.59 27.89 -6.44
C ASP A 1054 -26.90 26.60 -7.25
N THR A 1055 -27.52 26.72 -8.44
CA THR A 1055 -27.61 25.60 -9.41
C THR A 1055 -26.73 25.78 -10.66
N VAL A 1056 -26.08 24.69 -11.08
CA VAL A 1056 -25.19 24.61 -12.26
C VAL A 1056 -25.65 23.49 -13.18
N THR A 1057 -25.77 23.77 -14.47
CA THR A 1057 -26.23 22.83 -15.50
C THR A 1057 -25.06 22.29 -16.32
N LEU A 1058 -25.04 20.97 -16.54
CA LEU A 1058 -24.02 20.27 -17.32
C LEU A 1058 -24.59 19.80 -18.66
N ASN A 1059 -24.19 20.48 -19.73
CA ASN A 1059 -24.61 20.17 -21.09
C ASN A 1059 -23.61 19.18 -21.73
N ILE A 1060 -23.92 17.89 -21.65
CA ILE A 1060 -23.06 16.83 -22.22
C ILE A 1060 -23.20 16.85 -23.74
N VAL A 1061 -22.22 17.45 -24.43
CA VAL A 1061 -22.20 17.67 -25.89
C VAL A 1061 -21.62 16.47 -26.67
N TYR A 1062 -20.72 15.69 -26.06
CA TYR A 1062 -20.18 14.45 -26.64
C TYR A 1062 -20.21 13.30 -25.62
N ARG A 1063 -20.45 12.07 -26.10
CA ARG A 1063 -20.51 10.83 -25.30
C ARG A 1063 -19.94 9.64 -26.09
N TRP A 1064 -19.10 8.84 -25.45
CA TRP A 1064 -18.51 7.63 -26.06
C TRP A 1064 -19.51 6.48 -26.15
N ASN A 1065 -19.46 5.76 -27.27
CA ASN A 1065 -20.30 4.63 -27.58
C ASN A 1065 -19.51 3.30 -27.48
N PRO A 1066 -19.63 2.54 -26.37
CA PRO A 1066 -18.87 1.30 -26.16
C PRO A 1066 -19.13 0.20 -27.19
N LYS A 1067 -20.19 0.31 -28.01
CA LYS A 1067 -20.52 -0.68 -29.04
C LYS A 1067 -19.85 -0.43 -30.39
N LYS A 1068 -19.34 0.79 -30.60
CA LYS A 1068 -18.60 1.20 -31.80
C LYS A 1068 -17.13 1.51 -31.54
N ASP A 1069 -16.79 1.85 -30.29
CA ASP A 1069 -15.55 2.53 -29.92
C ASP A 1069 -15.37 3.88 -30.65
N GLU A 1070 -16.38 4.73 -30.54
CA GLU A 1070 -16.45 6.06 -31.17
C GLU A 1070 -16.97 7.11 -30.16
N LEU A 1071 -16.46 8.34 -30.22
CA LEU A 1071 -16.93 9.48 -29.43
C LEU A 1071 -17.95 10.28 -30.25
N GLU A 1072 -19.24 10.14 -29.93
CA GLU A 1072 -20.35 10.69 -30.72
C GLU A 1072 -20.89 11.99 -30.13
N ALA A 1073 -21.43 12.87 -30.97
CA ALA A 1073 -22.17 14.05 -30.51
C ALA A 1073 -23.55 13.64 -29.98
N THR A 1074 -23.99 14.23 -28.86
CA THR A 1074 -25.27 13.88 -28.22
C THR A 1074 -26.50 14.52 -28.87
N GLY A 1075 -26.31 15.45 -29.80
CA GLY A 1075 -27.36 16.32 -30.35
C GLY A 1075 -27.68 17.55 -29.49
N VAL A 1076 -27.08 17.69 -28.30
CA VAL A 1076 -27.18 18.91 -27.47
C VAL A 1076 -26.39 20.04 -28.14
N PRO A 1077 -26.98 21.22 -28.41
CA PRO A 1077 -26.24 22.35 -28.95
C PRO A 1077 -25.16 22.86 -28.00
N SER A 1078 -23.98 23.16 -28.53
CA SER A 1078 -22.91 23.82 -27.77
C SER A 1078 -23.31 25.27 -27.46
N VAL A 1079 -23.40 25.57 -26.17
CA VAL A 1079 -23.57 26.93 -25.63
C VAL A 1079 -22.23 27.68 -25.69
N LEU A 1080 -21.11 26.97 -25.50
CA LEU A 1080 -19.77 27.55 -25.59
C LEU A 1080 -19.45 28.08 -27.00
N LYS A 1081 -19.83 27.37 -28.07
CA LYS A 1081 -19.73 27.89 -29.44
C LYS A 1081 -20.57 29.16 -29.64
N GLN A 1082 -21.76 29.24 -29.05
CA GLN A 1082 -22.63 30.43 -29.14
C GLN A 1082 -22.04 31.61 -28.36
N LYS A 1083 -21.47 31.34 -27.17
CA LYS A 1083 -20.75 32.30 -26.32
C LYS A 1083 -19.55 32.90 -27.07
N LEU A 1084 -18.71 32.07 -27.68
CA LEU A 1084 -17.55 32.50 -28.45
C LEU A 1084 -17.93 33.26 -29.74
N ALA A 1085 -18.91 32.76 -30.51
CA ALA A 1085 -19.42 33.43 -31.70
C ALA A 1085 -19.92 34.86 -31.37
N ARG A 1086 -20.75 34.99 -30.32
CA ARG A 1086 -21.28 36.27 -29.86
C ARG A 1086 -20.19 37.24 -29.37
N ILE A 1087 -19.15 36.74 -28.71
CA ILE A 1087 -18.02 37.56 -28.22
C ILE A 1087 -17.14 38.05 -29.39
N GLN A 1088 -16.99 37.24 -30.44
CA GLN A 1088 -16.27 37.61 -31.67
C GLN A 1088 -17.08 38.51 -32.61
N GLY A 1089 -18.42 38.54 -32.46
CA GLY A 1089 -19.31 39.25 -33.38
C GLY A 1089 -19.54 38.54 -34.71
N ILE A 1090 -19.38 37.20 -34.74
CA ILE A 1090 -19.54 36.36 -35.93
C ILE A 1090 -20.64 35.31 -35.73
N ASP A 1091 -21.07 34.66 -36.81
CA ASP A 1091 -22.07 33.59 -36.74
C ASP A 1091 -21.46 32.25 -36.28
N VAL A 1092 -22.27 31.40 -35.64
CA VAL A 1092 -21.89 30.02 -35.28
C VAL A 1092 -21.52 29.18 -36.51
N LYS A 1093 -21.98 29.58 -37.71
CA LYS A 1093 -21.53 29.01 -38.99
C LYS A 1093 -20.05 29.26 -39.24
N GLU A 1094 -19.58 30.50 -39.04
CA GLU A 1094 -18.19 30.90 -39.25
C GLU A 1094 -17.27 30.24 -38.22
N VAL A 1095 -17.72 30.10 -36.96
CA VAL A 1095 -17.05 29.27 -35.93
C VAL A 1095 -16.83 27.84 -36.41
N ASN A 1096 -17.82 27.21 -37.05
CA ASN A 1096 -17.68 25.85 -37.57
C ASN A 1096 -16.76 25.78 -38.81
N GLU A 1097 -16.74 26.80 -39.67
CA GLU A 1097 -15.79 26.90 -40.78
C GLU A 1097 -14.33 27.06 -40.30
N GLU A 1098 -14.13 27.78 -39.19
CA GLU A 1098 -12.81 27.99 -38.56
C GLU A 1098 -12.32 26.74 -37.80
N ILE A 1099 -13.23 25.94 -37.23
CA ILE A 1099 -12.94 24.58 -36.73
C ILE A 1099 -12.58 23.62 -37.89
N GLU A 1100 -13.31 23.67 -39.01
CA GLU A 1100 -13.05 22.83 -40.19
C GLU A 1100 -11.72 23.21 -40.91
N LYS A 1101 -11.14 24.38 -40.64
CA LYS A 1101 -9.73 24.69 -41.02
C LYS A 1101 -8.74 23.97 -40.10
N ARG A 1102 -8.86 24.09 -38.78
CA ARG A 1102 -8.02 23.37 -37.79
C ARG A 1102 -8.03 21.86 -38.01
N LYS A 1103 -9.21 21.29 -38.30
CA LYS A 1103 -9.39 19.88 -38.65
C LYS A 1103 -8.52 19.43 -39.83
N LYS A 1104 -8.47 20.21 -40.91
CA LYS A 1104 -7.62 19.87 -42.09
C LYS A 1104 -6.13 19.84 -41.77
N VAL A 1105 -5.68 20.63 -40.79
CA VAL A 1105 -4.30 20.60 -40.30
C VAL A 1105 -4.05 19.35 -39.45
N LEU A 1106 -4.97 18.99 -38.56
CA LEU A 1106 -4.91 17.76 -37.77
C LEU A 1106 -4.95 16.51 -38.67
N ASP A 1107 -5.88 16.43 -39.63
CA ASP A 1107 -5.95 15.35 -40.62
C ASP A 1107 -4.67 15.26 -41.48
N TYR A 1108 -4.03 16.39 -41.79
CA TYR A 1108 -2.73 16.41 -42.47
C TYR A 1108 -1.63 15.81 -41.60
N MET A 1109 -1.51 16.23 -40.33
CA MET A 1109 -0.49 15.69 -39.41
C MET A 1109 -0.70 14.19 -39.15
N VAL A 1110 -1.95 13.75 -38.94
CA VAL A 1110 -2.33 12.32 -38.83
C VAL A 1110 -1.93 11.55 -40.09
N LYS A 1111 -2.30 12.03 -41.28
CA LYS A 1111 -2.00 11.38 -42.57
C LYS A 1111 -0.50 11.37 -42.92
N LYS A 1112 0.29 12.24 -42.29
CA LYS A 1112 1.76 12.29 -42.41
C LYS A 1112 2.49 11.59 -41.25
N ASN A 1113 1.76 11.10 -40.24
CA ASN A 1113 2.29 10.59 -38.98
C ASN A 1113 3.28 11.56 -38.31
N ILE A 1114 2.91 12.84 -38.24
CA ILE A 1114 3.67 13.87 -37.52
C ILE A 1114 3.15 13.91 -36.08
N ASN A 1115 3.84 13.21 -35.19
CA ASN A 1115 3.38 12.95 -33.81
C ASN A 1115 4.42 13.24 -32.72
N LYS A 1116 5.56 13.85 -33.05
CA LYS A 1116 6.53 14.36 -32.05
C LYS A 1116 6.10 15.71 -31.53
N ILE A 1117 6.34 15.99 -30.24
CA ILE A 1117 5.85 17.23 -29.61
C ILE A 1117 6.37 18.50 -30.29
N ALA A 1118 7.64 18.50 -30.73
CA ALA A 1118 8.27 19.64 -31.39
C ALA A 1118 7.73 19.89 -32.81
N ASP A 1119 7.51 18.82 -33.60
CA ASP A 1119 6.99 18.92 -34.96
C ASP A 1119 5.51 19.36 -34.97
N VAL A 1120 4.72 18.82 -34.05
CA VAL A 1120 3.31 19.22 -33.84
C VAL A 1120 3.21 20.67 -33.36
N GLY A 1121 4.02 21.07 -32.37
CA GLY A 1121 4.09 22.45 -31.90
C GLY A 1121 4.48 23.44 -33.01
N SER A 1122 5.47 23.10 -33.83
CA SER A 1122 5.90 23.90 -34.98
C SER A 1122 4.77 24.12 -36.00
N ILE A 1123 3.96 23.10 -36.29
CA ILE A 1123 2.82 23.23 -37.22
C ILE A 1123 1.69 24.06 -36.61
N ILE A 1124 1.43 23.96 -35.31
CA ILE A 1124 0.42 24.79 -34.60
C ILE A 1124 0.87 26.26 -34.56
N SER A 1125 2.14 26.52 -34.20
CA SER A 1125 2.75 27.85 -34.25
C SER A 1125 2.71 28.46 -35.66
N ARG A 1126 2.91 27.62 -36.69
CA ARG A 1126 2.74 28.01 -38.09
C ARG A 1126 1.28 28.27 -38.50
N TYR A 1127 0.29 27.63 -37.89
CA TYR A 1127 -1.12 27.96 -38.10
C TYR A 1127 -1.44 29.38 -37.62
N TYR A 1128 -0.87 29.79 -36.48
CA TYR A 1128 -1.06 31.13 -35.91
C TYR A 1128 -0.31 32.24 -36.64
N SER A 1129 0.86 31.93 -37.23
CA SER A 1129 1.69 32.92 -37.93
C SER A 1129 1.44 33.00 -39.45
N ASP A 1130 1.09 31.89 -40.11
CA ASP A 1130 0.72 31.84 -41.54
C ASP A 1130 -0.32 30.75 -41.84
N THR A 1131 -1.55 30.99 -41.36
CA THR A 1131 -2.72 30.14 -41.67
C THR A 1131 -2.93 29.97 -43.18
N GLY A 1132 -2.65 31.02 -43.95
CA GLY A 1132 -2.94 31.09 -45.39
C GLY A 1132 -1.98 30.29 -46.26
N GLY A 1133 -0.68 30.34 -45.98
CA GLY A 1133 0.34 29.53 -46.63
C GLY A 1133 0.29 28.07 -46.19
N LEU A 1134 0.10 27.80 -44.89
CA LEU A 1134 -0.12 26.43 -44.38
C LEU A 1134 -1.37 25.79 -45.03
N LEU A 1135 -2.47 26.55 -45.12
CA LEU A 1135 -3.68 26.22 -45.90
C LEU A 1135 -3.35 25.74 -47.33
N LYS A 1136 -2.52 26.49 -48.06
CA LYS A 1136 -2.16 26.22 -49.46
C LYS A 1136 -1.21 25.03 -49.61
N GLU A 1137 -0.28 24.85 -48.68
CA GLU A 1137 0.67 23.73 -48.65
C GLU A 1137 -0.06 22.40 -48.43
N ILE A 1138 -0.96 22.36 -47.44
CA ILE A 1138 -1.79 21.19 -47.13
C ILE A 1138 -2.80 20.92 -48.26
N GLY A 1139 -3.38 21.96 -48.85
CA GLY A 1139 -4.29 21.89 -50.00
C GLY A 1139 -3.62 21.68 -51.36
N GLY A 1140 -2.31 21.39 -51.40
CA GLY A 1140 -1.50 21.40 -52.61
C GLY A 1140 -1.98 20.45 -53.72
N LYS A 1141 -2.39 21.01 -54.86
CA LYS A 1141 -2.49 20.26 -56.13
C LYS A 1141 -1.10 19.74 -56.52
N LYS A 1142 -1.04 18.55 -57.14
CA LYS A 1142 0.08 18.22 -58.04
C LYS A 1142 0.15 19.24 -59.17
N GLY A 1143 1.31 19.87 -59.38
CA GLY A 1143 1.52 20.88 -60.41
C GLY A 1143 2.97 21.35 -60.38
N GLY A 1144 3.82 20.68 -61.18
CA GLY A 1144 5.28 20.64 -61.06
C GLY A 1144 5.71 19.19 -61.16
#